data_AF-A0A7W2EVS0-F1
#
_entry.id   AF-A0A7W2EVS0-F1
#
_cell.length_a   1.000
_cell.length_b   1.000
_cell.length_c   1.000
_cell.angle_alpha   90.00
_cell.angle_beta   90.00
_cell.angle_gamma   90.00
#
_symmetry.space_group_name_H-M   'P 1'
#
loop_
_entity.id
_entity.type
_entity.pdbx_description
1 polymer ?
#
loop_
_entity_poly.entity_id
_entity_poly.type
_entity_poly.pdbx_seq_one_letter_code
_entity_poly.pdbx_strand_id
1 'polypeptide(L)'
;MTIKAAISVLAVVLTACLSACGGGGSSQSPAQASTGGTTTVPVPNTPATPGAPTAGDIAYENLIQQLYLAYFGHPPDPAGLTAQMQAFHAAGAPTTPAELSQAYASNPTVRNLVENSFNTLESNQFYYTGSNAGLGFVSVVYDTLFSHLPNAADAKYWDSLLQDGHTARSAIMLSILAGAQGSNADILARKVRAGTLLTHSLDVTGQSASYAGPIARMIVGAMIHNTASMQDDSALQSSIDATLRRLSLLVTGTVVEAPAGARNVLLLTAADQMAGNGARVRALASALSADLNGLRPGGPTWTVTVKVAADTVAAIRSQLRSYHSAILIGRVPVPTKQEIPELDYYRLPDCPLIQVNDAGEVSTSGDVAADPRCNNGLLISVLRGRSAASDMSDVGRKLDQMIAYHKSSSATNMSWGRRLFYVQAGWFGGPSVHMVDQMNAWAGSTMFPQDAISYPDAGSSVQRRDAFVDCIIHGNEICGANLHGAPLELQFEGPGTPDVFYSSDMVSWHPADLVAGAVQAKYITLDSCGTQNFLVDQSVGTTLLMNGNALLTRGFVEPTWISNTAEADVIRNEYGLLQNGATFAEALSGRLDNSSGSIQGDPYITMRPAPGGPQPKLVIDGTHVNSGVSAYSINLPDSVNGSRLAHIITYSNRGNADLHLRIGVAPTRISVDMGDSRGYQRIGSDGSVFYTDFVQTFSDGSVLAYPSIETETYGGAMHATIKPGQSMAVTYRMKVDGGSAPVKAGQYVWDMVNTSDDPASGRVTISLMARVR
;
A
#
# COMPACT_ATOMS: atom_id res chain seq x y z
N MET A 1 -21.62 -25.46 -53.36
CA MET A 1 -22.11 -24.64 -54.48
C MET A 1 -21.56 -23.23 -54.32
N THR A 2 -21.11 -22.60 -55.42
CA THR A 2 -20.94 -21.15 -55.71
C THR A 2 -20.66 -20.16 -54.55
N ILE A 3 -19.54 -19.42 -54.40
CA ILE A 3 -18.59 -18.68 -55.29
C ILE A 3 -19.01 -17.21 -55.64
N LYS A 4 -18.09 -16.25 -55.32
CA LYS A 4 -17.98 -14.83 -55.80
C LYS A 4 -19.07 -13.84 -55.32
N ALA A 5 -18.85 -12.51 -55.20
CA ALA A 5 -17.67 -11.59 -55.18
C ALA A 5 -18.13 -10.25 -54.50
N ALA A 6 -17.48 -9.08 -54.47
CA ALA A 6 -16.31 -8.51 -55.18
C ALA A 6 -15.64 -7.35 -54.38
N ILE A 7 -14.76 -6.57 -55.03
CA ILE A 7 -14.04 -5.36 -54.56
C ILE A 7 -14.10 -4.31 -55.69
N SER A 8 -14.15 -2.98 -55.40
CA SER A 8 -13.34 -1.91 -56.06
C SER A 8 -13.94 -0.47 -56.13
N VAL A 9 -13.14 0.52 -55.70
CA VAL A 9 -12.78 1.80 -56.42
C VAL A 9 -13.90 2.83 -56.72
N LEU A 10 -13.82 4.12 -56.32
CA LEU A 10 -13.00 5.21 -56.91
C LEU A 10 -13.00 6.50 -56.04
N ALA A 11 -12.10 7.45 -56.32
CA ALA A 11 -11.95 8.73 -55.62
C ALA A 11 -12.09 9.97 -56.55
N VAL A 12 -11.96 11.17 -55.96
CA VAL A 12 -11.73 12.51 -56.57
C VAL A 12 -12.96 13.30 -57.07
N VAL A 13 -13.17 14.51 -56.52
CA VAL A 13 -13.12 15.85 -57.18
C VAL A 13 -13.16 16.96 -56.10
N LEU A 14 -12.55 18.12 -56.40
CA LEU A 14 -12.21 19.23 -55.49
C LEU A 14 -12.87 20.56 -55.94
N THR A 15 -12.89 21.59 -55.07
CA THR A 15 -13.14 23.04 -55.33
C THR A 15 -14.58 23.45 -55.70
N ALA A 16 -15.10 24.66 -55.37
CA ALA A 16 -14.60 25.87 -54.68
C ALA A 16 -15.78 26.51 -53.87
N CYS A 17 -15.61 27.45 -52.92
CA CYS A 17 -15.26 28.87 -53.12
C CYS A 17 -14.80 29.59 -51.82
N LEU A 18 -14.07 30.69 -51.98
CA LEU A 18 -13.48 31.53 -50.92
C LEU A 18 -13.77 33.02 -51.22
N SER A 19 -14.10 33.83 -50.19
CA SER A 19 -13.92 35.30 -50.08
C SER A 19 -14.52 35.78 -48.74
N ALA A 20 -14.06 36.81 -48.02
CA ALA A 20 -12.83 37.64 -48.00
C ALA A 20 -12.73 38.26 -46.56
N CYS A 21 -11.67 38.91 -46.07
CA CYS A 21 -10.36 39.36 -46.60
C CYS A 21 -9.24 38.84 -45.66
N GLY A 22 -8.01 39.36 -45.46
CA GLY A 22 -7.27 40.57 -45.88
C GLY A 22 -7.13 41.59 -44.73
N GLY A 23 -5.96 42.08 -44.30
CA GLY A 23 -4.54 41.83 -44.59
C GLY A 23 -3.72 42.47 -43.43
N GLY A 24 -2.39 42.45 -43.30
CA GLY A 24 -1.29 42.13 -44.21
C GLY A 24 -0.18 43.18 -44.02
N GLY A 25 1.05 42.81 -43.69
CA GLY A 25 2.15 43.77 -43.53
C GLY A 25 3.34 43.28 -42.72
N SER A 26 4.41 42.86 -43.41
CA SER A 26 5.72 42.55 -42.83
C SER A 26 6.77 43.56 -43.32
N SER A 27 7.69 43.96 -42.45
CA SER A 27 8.92 44.67 -42.83
C SER A 27 10.03 44.39 -41.81
N GLN A 28 11.27 44.29 -42.28
CA GLN A 28 12.44 43.86 -41.49
C GLN A 28 13.33 45.05 -41.08
N SER A 29 13.90 44.96 -39.87
CA SER A 29 15.19 45.57 -39.45
C SER A 29 15.31 47.12 -39.40
N PRO A 30 16.35 47.67 -38.74
CA PRO A 30 17.46 47.02 -38.02
C PRO A 30 17.57 47.39 -36.52
N ALA A 31 18.60 46.85 -35.86
CA ALA A 31 18.95 47.19 -34.48
C ALA A 31 19.47 48.63 -34.33
N GLN A 32 19.14 49.28 -33.20
CA GLN A 32 19.84 50.46 -32.69
C GLN A 32 20.18 50.29 -31.21
N ALA A 33 21.41 50.65 -30.85
CA ALA A 33 21.85 50.74 -29.47
C ALA A 33 21.48 52.11 -28.87
N SER A 34 21.11 52.13 -27.58
CA SER A 34 21.11 53.32 -26.72
C SER A 34 21.68 52.89 -25.37
N THR A 35 22.92 53.29 -25.06
CA THR A 35 23.29 54.46 -24.24
C THR A 35 22.61 54.46 -22.87
N GLY A 36 23.38 54.16 -21.83
CA GLY A 36 22.88 54.03 -20.47
C GLY A 36 22.47 55.35 -19.82
N GLY A 37 21.44 55.27 -18.99
CA GLY A 37 21.10 56.29 -18.00
C GLY A 37 21.12 55.66 -16.61
N THR A 38 21.93 56.19 -15.71
CA THR A 38 21.97 55.77 -14.29
C THR A 38 20.77 56.35 -13.54
N THR A 39 19.69 55.57 -13.43
CA THR A 39 18.58 55.86 -12.51
C THR A 39 18.86 55.23 -11.14
N THR A 40 19.19 56.07 -10.17
CA THR A 40 19.26 55.67 -8.75
C THR A 40 17.87 55.34 -8.23
N VAL A 41 17.57 54.05 -8.04
CA VAL A 41 16.32 53.59 -7.42
C VAL A 41 16.35 53.93 -5.92
N PRO A 42 15.33 54.62 -5.37
CA PRO A 42 15.21 54.81 -3.93
C PRO A 42 14.99 53.47 -3.24
N VAL A 43 15.76 53.18 -2.19
CA VAL A 43 15.54 52.01 -1.33
C VAL A 43 14.16 52.16 -0.65
N PRO A 44 13.24 51.19 -0.78
CA PRO A 44 11.96 51.24 -0.08
C PRO A 44 12.17 51.24 1.43
N ASN A 45 11.39 52.05 2.14
CA ASN A 45 11.46 52.17 3.60
C ASN A 45 11.24 50.81 4.29
N THR A 46 11.91 50.64 5.43
CA THR A 46 11.74 49.51 6.35
C THR A 46 10.26 49.25 6.62
N PRO A 47 9.78 47.98 6.57
CA PRO A 47 8.39 47.68 6.90
C PRO A 47 8.02 48.19 8.29
N ALA A 48 6.94 48.96 8.38
CA ALA A 48 6.39 49.36 9.67
C ALA A 48 5.96 48.10 10.44
N THR A 49 6.28 48.04 11.73
CA THR A 49 5.87 46.94 12.60
C THR A 49 4.34 46.78 12.54
N PRO A 50 3.81 45.58 12.21
CA PRO A 50 2.37 45.37 12.18
C PRO A 50 1.71 45.77 13.49
N GLY A 51 0.61 46.53 13.41
CA GLY A 51 -0.23 46.82 14.58
C GLY A 51 -0.86 45.54 15.12
N ALA A 52 -1.23 45.54 16.41
CA ALA A 52 -1.95 44.41 17.00
C ALA A 52 -3.29 44.16 16.27
N PRO A 53 -3.72 42.91 16.07
CA PRO A 53 -4.98 42.59 15.40
C PRO A 53 -6.17 43.26 16.09
N THR A 54 -7.14 43.76 15.32
CA THR A 54 -8.39 44.26 15.89
C THR A 54 -9.31 43.09 16.27
N ALA A 55 -10.31 43.37 17.11
CA ALA A 55 -11.33 42.36 17.45
C ALA A 55 -12.12 41.87 16.22
N GLY A 56 -12.24 42.70 15.18
CA GLY A 56 -12.85 42.30 13.90
C GLY A 56 -11.97 41.33 13.10
N ASP A 57 -10.66 41.55 13.10
CA ASP A 57 -9.70 40.66 12.43
C ASP A 57 -9.72 39.27 13.08
N ILE A 58 -9.70 39.20 14.42
CA ILE A 58 -9.80 37.93 15.17
C ILE A 58 -11.13 37.22 14.88
N ALA A 59 -12.24 37.96 14.73
CA ALA A 59 -13.54 37.37 14.41
C ALA A 59 -13.58 36.79 12.98
N TYR A 60 -13.06 37.51 11.98
CA TYR A 60 -12.93 36.98 10.63
C TYR A 60 -11.92 35.84 10.54
N GLU A 61 -10.78 35.89 11.25
CA GLU A 61 -9.84 34.78 11.30
C GLU A 61 -10.53 33.51 11.79
N ASN A 62 -11.20 33.57 12.95
CA ASN A 62 -11.92 32.42 13.50
C ASN A 62 -12.99 31.89 12.54
N LEU A 63 -13.70 32.77 11.81
CA LEU A 63 -14.67 32.34 10.80
C LEU A 63 -14.00 31.69 9.59
N ILE A 64 -12.94 32.29 9.04
CA ILE A 64 -12.23 31.74 7.87
C ILE A 64 -11.58 30.41 8.24
N GLN A 65 -10.97 30.27 9.42
CA GLN A 65 -10.51 28.99 9.95
C GLN A 65 -11.65 27.96 9.98
N GLN A 66 -12.81 28.31 10.56
CA GLN A 66 -13.99 27.41 10.57
C GLN A 66 -14.46 27.01 9.17
N LEU A 67 -14.47 27.93 8.20
CA LEU A 67 -14.86 27.64 6.81
C LEU A 67 -13.81 26.77 6.10
N TYR A 68 -12.52 27.03 6.30
CA TYR A 68 -11.45 26.21 5.74
C TYR A 68 -11.48 24.78 6.28
N LEU A 69 -11.75 24.62 7.58
CA LEU A 69 -12.08 23.31 8.15
C LEU A 69 -13.34 22.73 7.50
N ALA A 70 -14.43 23.49 7.39
CA ALA A 70 -15.71 23.00 6.87
C ALA A 70 -15.67 22.54 5.40
N TYR A 71 -14.80 23.13 4.56
CA TYR A 71 -14.74 22.90 3.10
C TYR A 71 -13.47 22.20 2.58
N PHE A 72 -12.36 22.21 3.33
CA PHE A 72 -11.08 21.63 2.91
C PHE A 72 -10.40 20.73 3.97
N GLY A 73 -10.86 20.79 5.22
CA GLY A 73 -10.30 20.00 6.33
C GLY A 73 -8.89 20.33 6.78
N HIS A 74 -8.39 21.50 6.39
CA HIS A 74 -7.16 22.07 6.88
C HIS A 74 -7.31 23.61 6.97
N PRO A 75 -6.58 24.30 7.86
CA PRO A 75 -6.49 25.74 7.88
C PRO A 75 -5.97 26.31 6.56
N PRO A 76 -6.21 27.59 6.27
CA PRO A 76 -5.53 28.29 5.18
C PRO A 76 -4.02 28.45 5.46
N ASP A 77 -3.23 28.57 4.39
CA ASP A 77 -1.88 29.12 4.49
C ASP A 77 -1.92 30.63 4.84
N PRO A 78 -0.81 31.24 5.29
CA PRO A 78 -0.84 32.64 5.74
C PRO A 78 -1.35 33.64 4.69
N ALA A 79 -1.08 33.39 3.41
CA ALA A 79 -1.55 34.24 2.31
C ALA A 79 -3.03 33.98 2.01
N GLY A 80 -3.46 32.72 1.99
CA GLY A 80 -4.86 32.31 1.84
C GLY A 80 -5.76 32.86 2.96
N LEU A 81 -5.29 32.84 4.21
CA LEU A 81 -6.00 33.38 5.37
C LEU A 81 -6.26 34.87 5.18
N THR A 82 -5.17 35.59 4.90
CA THR A 82 -5.19 37.04 4.67
C THR A 82 -6.12 37.41 3.52
N ALA A 83 -6.03 36.73 2.38
CA ALA A 83 -6.86 36.99 1.21
C ALA A 83 -8.35 36.77 1.47
N GLN A 84 -8.71 35.72 2.20
CA GLN A 84 -10.11 35.37 2.49
C GLN A 84 -10.71 36.26 3.58
N MET A 85 -9.95 36.61 4.61
CA MET A 85 -10.36 37.63 5.59
C MET A 85 -10.65 38.97 4.89
N GLN A 86 -9.78 39.40 3.97
CA GLN A 86 -10.01 40.61 3.17
C GLN A 86 -11.25 40.52 2.28
N ALA A 87 -11.49 39.38 1.62
CA ALA A 87 -12.67 39.17 0.77
C ALA A 87 -13.99 39.20 1.58
N PHE A 88 -14.02 38.55 2.75
CA PHE A 88 -15.19 38.53 3.64
C PHE A 88 -15.45 39.91 4.26
N HIS A 89 -14.41 40.61 4.72
CA HIS A 89 -14.52 41.97 5.21
C HIS A 89 -15.02 42.94 4.12
N ALA A 90 -14.48 42.86 2.90
CA ALA A 90 -14.89 43.73 1.79
C ALA A 90 -16.35 43.50 1.33
N ALA A 91 -16.87 42.27 1.47
CA ALA A 91 -18.26 41.95 1.18
C ALA A 91 -19.24 42.35 2.30
N GLY A 92 -18.74 42.77 3.48
CA GLY A 92 -19.56 42.95 4.68
C GLY A 92 -20.22 41.65 5.14
N ALA A 93 -19.55 40.52 4.94
CA ALA A 93 -20.07 39.21 5.34
C ALA A 93 -20.11 39.10 6.89
N PRO A 94 -21.11 38.43 7.49
CA PRO A 94 -21.12 38.25 8.94
C PRO A 94 -19.91 37.46 9.45
N THR A 95 -19.49 37.72 10.69
CA THR A 95 -18.31 37.09 11.31
C THR A 95 -18.62 35.81 12.08
N THR A 96 -19.86 35.32 12.06
CA THR A 96 -20.26 34.06 12.72
C THR A 96 -20.94 33.11 11.72
N PRO A 97 -20.80 31.77 11.87
CA PRO A 97 -21.44 30.81 10.98
C PRO A 97 -22.97 30.92 10.93
N ALA A 98 -23.60 31.22 12.07
CA ALA A 98 -25.06 31.32 12.17
C ALA A 98 -25.61 32.52 11.37
N GLU A 99 -25.01 33.69 11.53
CA GLU A 99 -25.36 34.87 10.75
C GLU A 99 -24.98 34.71 9.27
N LEU A 100 -23.83 34.08 8.98
CA LEU A 100 -23.39 33.79 7.62
C LEU A 100 -24.35 32.85 6.89
N SER A 101 -24.91 31.84 7.58
CA SER A 101 -25.94 30.94 7.03
C SER A 101 -27.24 31.70 6.70
N GLN A 102 -27.69 32.58 7.59
CA GLN A 102 -28.86 33.45 7.34
C GLN A 102 -28.61 34.43 6.18
N ALA A 103 -27.41 35.01 6.10
CA ALA A 103 -26.99 35.87 5.00
C ALA A 103 -26.86 35.11 3.69
N TYR A 104 -26.36 33.86 3.68
CA TYR A 104 -26.28 33.03 2.49
C TYR A 104 -27.66 32.78 1.86
N ALA A 105 -28.71 32.60 2.68
CA ALA A 105 -30.08 32.44 2.22
C ALA A 105 -30.71 33.71 1.62
N SER A 106 -30.26 34.91 2.03
CA SER A 106 -30.94 36.19 1.77
C SER A 106 -30.13 37.23 0.97
N ASN A 107 -28.79 37.14 0.96
CA ASN A 107 -27.86 38.09 0.36
C ASN A 107 -27.08 37.42 -0.80
N PRO A 108 -27.37 37.75 -2.07
CA PRO A 108 -26.68 37.18 -3.23
C PRO A 108 -25.17 37.43 -3.26
N THR A 109 -24.68 38.54 -2.69
CA THR A 109 -23.24 38.84 -2.63
C THR A 109 -22.52 37.87 -1.69
N VAL A 110 -23.09 37.62 -0.51
CA VAL A 110 -22.54 36.65 0.45
C VAL A 110 -22.61 35.22 -0.10
N ARG A 111 -23.73 34.85 -0.76
CA ARG A 111 -23.86 33.56 -1.44
C ARG A 111 -22.78 33.36 -2.49
N ASN A 112 -22.61 34.32 -3.40
CA ASN A 112 -21.62 34.25 -4.47
C ASN A 112 -20.19 34.25 -3.92
N LEU A 113 -19.92 34.97 -2.82
CA LEU A 113 -18.63 34.92 -2.14
C LEU A 113 -18.34 33.52 -1.61
N VAL A 114 -19.26 32.92 -0.84
CA VAL A 114 -19.06 31.57 -0.28
C VAL A 114 -18.88 30.53 -1.39
N GLU A 115 -19.75 30.55 -2.41
CA GLU A 115 -19.64 29.65 -3.56
C GLU A 115 -18.29 29.83 -4.30
N ASN A 116 -17.90 31.05 -4.67
CA ASN A 116 -16.65 31.26 -5.41
C ASN A 116 -15.38 31.00 -4.58
N SER A 117 -15.41 31.24 -3.27
CA SER A 117 -14.27 31.00 -2.38
C SER A 117 -14.08 29.52 -2.03
N PHE A 118 -15.16 28.74 -1.95
CA PHE A 118 -15.14 27.41 -1.35
C PHE A 118 -15.75 26.28 -2.20
N ASN A 119 -16.36 26.55 -3.36
CA ASN A 119 -16.80 25.55 -4.33
C ASN A 119 -15.71 25.33 -5.41
N THR A 120 -14.51 24.93 -4.97
CA THR A 120 -13.33 24.74 -5.83
C THR A 120 -13.18 23.27 -6.23
N LEU A 121 -12.21 22.95 -7.11
CA LEU A 121 -11.87 21.55 -7.41
C LEU A 121 -11.40 20.80 -6.15
N GLU A 122 -10.69 21.48 -5.24
CA GLU A 122 -10.13 20.91 -4.01
C GLU A 122 -11.23 20.49 -3.04
N SER A 123 -12.19 21.37 -2.74
CA SER A 123 -13.35 20.98 -1.92
C SER A 123 -14.20 19.92 -2.62
N ASN A 124 -14.50 20.05 -3.93
CA ASN A 124 -15.26 19.02 -4.63
C ASN A 124 -14.57 17.65 -4.69
N GLN A 125 -13.23 17.58 -4.66
CA GLN A 125 -12.49 16.32 -4.54
C GLN A 125 -12.54 15.74 -3.11
N PHE A 126 -12.60 16.61 -2.10
CA PHE A 126 -12.80 16.27 -0.69
C PHE A 126 -14.20 15.67 -0.43
N TYR A 127 -15.22 16.03 -1.23
CA TYR A 127 -16.59 15.47 -1.15
C TYR A 127 -16.99 14.58 -2.34
N TYR A 128 -16.87 13.25 -2.16
CA TYR A 128 -17.19 12.19 -3.13
C TYR A 128 -18.48 12.37 -3.99
N THR A 129 -18.42 11.85 -5.22
CA THR A 129 -19.40 12.13 -6.30
C THR A 129 -20.04 10.89 -6.94
N GLY A 130 -20.01 9.72 -6.29
CA GLY A 130 -20.67 8.50 -6.80
C GLY A 130 -22.20 8.45 -6.55
N SER A 131 -22.86 7.34 -6.87
CA SER A 131 -24.33 7.19 -6.78
C SER A 131 -24.96 7.38 -5.39
N ASN A 132 -24.17 7.33 -4.32
CA ASN A 132 -24.57 7.65 -2.93
C ASN A 132 -23.94 8.99 -2.43
N ALA A 133 -23.74 9.97 -3.32
CA ALA A 133 -23.03 11.23 -3.02
C ALA A 133 -23.71 12.15 -1.98
N GLY A 134 -25.00 11.94 -1.68
CA GLY A 134 -25.76 12.73 -0.69
C GLY A 134 -25.27 12.48 0.73
N LEU A 135 -25.68 11.34 1.31
CA LEU A 135 -25.12 10.78 2.55
C LEU A 135 -23.59 10.88 2.64
N GLY A 136 -22.87 10.55 1.57
CA GLY A 136 -21.41 10.64 1.54
C GLY A 136 -20.86 12.05 1.81
N PHE A 137 -21.51 13.10 1.29
CA PHE A 137 -21.11 14.50 1.52
C PHE A 137 -21.34 14.96 2.96
N VAL A 138 -22.52 14.68 3.52
CA VAL A 138 -22.90 15.09 4.89
C VAL A 138 -21.97 14.50 5.93
N SER A 139 -21.70 13.22 5.77
CA SER A 139 -20.72 12.47 6.55
C SER A 139 -19.35 13.16 6.57
N VAL A 140 -18.86 13.63 5.42
CA VAL A 140 -17.57 14.33 5.36
C VAL A 140 -17.59 15.64 6.15
N VAL A 141 -18.62 16.47 6.00
CA VAL A 141 -18.68 17.81 6.63
C VAL A 141 -18.65 17.73 8.14
N TYR A 142 -19.51 16.88 8.72
CA TYR A 142 -19.54 16.67 10.16
C TYR A 142 -18.18 16.16 10.68
N ASP A 143 -17.41 15.43 9.88
CA ASP A 143 -16.24 14.66 10.34
C ASP A 143 -15.10 15.61 10.64
N THR A 144 -14.81 16.35 9.59
CA THR A 144 -13.84 17.39 9.54
C THR A 144 -14.06 18.41 10.66
N LEU A 145 -15.31 18.76 10.94
CA LEU A 145 -15.68 19.70 12.01
C LEU A 145 -15.68 19.08 13.42
N PHE A 146 -16.25 17.88 13.62
CA PHE A 146 -16.70 17.45 14.96
C PHE A 146 -16.21 16.10 15.48
N SER A 147 -15.65 15.20 14.68
CA SER A 147 -15.15 13.90 15.18
C SER A 147 -16.20 13.02 15.96
N HIS A 148 -17.39 12.71 15.39
CA HIS A 148 -18.37 11.66 15.84
C HIS A 148 -19.00 10.83 14.66
N LEU A 149 -20.30 10.52 14.59
CA LEU A 149 -21.03 10.16 13.33
C LEU A 149 -22.35 10.93 13.25
N PRO A 150 -22.85 11.34 12.06
CA PRO A 150 -24.13 12.00 12.00
C PRO A 150 -25.10 10.88 12.32
N ASN A 151 -25.81 11.04 13.43
CA ASN A 151 -26.69 9.99 13.92
C ASN A 151 -27.72 9.66 12.82
N ALA A 152 -28.34 8.48 12.88
CA ALA A 152 -29.25 8.03 11.83
C ALA A 152 -30.41 9.01 11.52
N ALA A 153 -30.81 9.88 12.46
CA ALA A 153 -31.81 10.93 12.22
C ALA A 153 -31.22 12.13 11.46
N ASP A 154 -30.07 12.65 11.88
CA ASP A 154 -29.34 13.72 11.18
C ASP A 154 -29.00 13.29 9.74
N ALA A 155 -28.41 12.11 9.59
CA ALA A 155 -28.03 11.55 8.30
C ALA A 155 -29.24 11.47 7.35
N LYS A 156 -30.39 11.01 7.84
CA LYS A 156 -31.64 10.96 7.08
C LYS A 156 -32.22 12.35 6.77
N TYR A 157 -32.12 13.29 7.70
CA TYR A 157 -32.57 14.68 7.49
C TYR A 157 -31.80 15.33 6.34
N TRP A 158 -30.46 15.30 6.40
CA TRP A 158 -29.63 15.90 5.37
C TRP A 158 -29.72 15.16 4.02
N ASP A 159 -29.85 13.83 4.03
CA ASP A 159 -30.05 13.07 2.79
C ASP A 159 -31.38 13.43 2.10
N SER A 160 -32.46 13.66 2.85
CA SER A 160 -33.73 14.13 2.25
C SER A 160 -33.58 15.52 1.60
N LEU A 161 -32.91 16.47 2.26
CA LEU A 161 -32.61 17.80 1.71
C LEU A 161 -31.73 17.78 0.44
N LEU A 162 -30.97 16.71 0.24
CA LEU A 162 -30.12 16.46 -0.93
C LEU A 162 -30.87 15.73 -2.05
N GLN A 163 -31.69 14.73 -1.72
CA GLN A 163 -32.53 14.00 -2.67
C GLN A 163 -33.61 14.88 -3.30
N ASP A 164 -34.19 15.81 -2.53
CA ASP A 164 -35.18 16.78 -3.02
C ASP A 164 -34.58 17.79 -4.02
N GLY A 165 -33.25 17.83 -4.19
CA GLY A 165 -32.55 18.71 -5.14
C GLY A 165 -32.65 20.21 -4.83
N HIS A 166 -33.27 20.57 -3.70
CA HIS A 166 -33.58 21.95 -3.33
C HIS A 166 -32.47 22.66 -2.55
N THR A 167 -31.47 21.94 -2.04
CA THR A 167 -30.46 22.51 -1.13
C THR A 167 -29.04 22.38 -1.70
N ALA A 168 -28.35 23.51 -1.87
CA ALA A 168 -26.95 23.53 -2.26
C ALA A 168 -26.04 22.98 -1.14
N ARG A 169 -24.96 22.27 -1.52
CA ARG A 169 -23.95 21.72 -0.58
C ARG A 169 -23.46 22.76 0.43
N SER A 170 -23.10 23.96 -0.06
CA SER A 170 -22.64 25.09 0.75
C SER A 170 -23.65 25.53 1.81
N ALA A 171 -24.96 25.46 1.53
CA ALA A 171 -26.01 25.79 2.48
C ALA A 171 -26.11 24.74 3.61
N ILE A 172 -25.93 23.46 3.27
CA ILE A 172 -25.86 22.37 4.25
C ILE A 172 -24.63 22.54 5.15
N MET A 173 -23.45 22.80 4.58
CA MET A 173 -22.22 23.08 5.35
C MET A 173 -22.38 24.23 6.34
N LEU A 174 -22.88 25.38 5.88
CA LEU A 174 -23.11 26.53 6.76
C LEU A 174 -24.14 26.23 7.85
N SER A 175 -25.16 25.41 7.55
CA SER A 175 -26.17 25.00 8.53
C SER A 175 -25.61 24.03 9.58
N ILE A 176 -24.76 23.08 9.18
CA ILE A 176 -24.06 22.16 10.09
C ILE A 176 -23.09 22.93 10.98
N LEU A 177 -22.28 23.83 10.40
CA LEU A 177 -21.32 24.66 11.12
C LEU A 177 -22.01 25.61 12.11
N ALA A 178 -23.15 26.21 11.72
CA ALA A 178 -23.99 27.02 12.59
C ALA A 178 -24.69 26.23 13.71
N GLY A 179 -24.93 24.93 13.49
CA GLY A 179 -25.56 24.01 14.45
C GLY A 179 -24.61 23.42 15.50
N ALA A 180 -23.32 23.78 15.48
CA ALA A 180 -22.33 23.27 16.43
C ALA A 180 -22.67 23.65 17.88
N GLN A 181 -22.91 22.63 18.73
CA GLN A 181 -23.28 22.82 20.14
C GLN A 181 -22.66 21.72 21.03
N GLY A 182 -22.50 22.00 22.32
CA GLY A 182 -21.91 21.06 23.28
C GLY A 182 -20.50 20.62 22.86
N SER A 183 -20.22 19.31 22.92
CA SER A 183 -18.93 18.72 22.51
C SER A 183 -18.48 19.12 21.10
N ASN A 184 -19.42 19.36 20.18
CA ASN A 184 -19.11 19.72 18.80
C ASN A 184 -18.55 21.14 18.71
N ALA A 185 -19.03 22.05 19.55
CA ALA A 185 -18.48 23.41 19.65
C ALA A 185 -17.08 23.38 20.28
N ASP A 186 -16.85 22.55 21.30
CA ASP A 186 -15.54 22.42 21.96
C ASP A 186 -14.48 21.81 21.03
N ILE A 187 -14.85 20.79 20.23
CA ILE A 187 -13.96 20.17 19.24
C ILE A 187 -13.66 21.15 18.10
N LEU A 188 -14.67 21.85 17.58
CA LEU A 188 -14.49 22.89 16.56
C LEU A 188 -13.55 24.00 17.05
N ALA A 189 -13.74 24.50 18.28
CA ALA A 189 -12.89 25.53 18.87
C ALA A 189 -11.42 25.06 19.01
N ARG A 190 -11.17 23.79 19.38
CA ARG A 190 -9.82 23.22 19.40
C ARG A 190 -9.19 23.13 18.01
N LYS A 191 -9.92 22.65 17.00
CA LYS A 191 -9.45 22.56 15.61
C LYS A 191 -9.12 23.94 15.03
N VAL A 192 -9.97 24.95 15.29
CA VAL A 192 -9.75 26.35 14.89
C VAL A 192 -8.48 26.91 15.53
N ARG A 193 -8.30 26.72 16.85
CA ARG A 193 -7.11 27.19 17.56
C ARG A 193 -5.83 26.56 17.03
N ALA A 194 -5.83 25.27 16.75
CA ALA A 194 -4.70 24.58 16.13
C ALA A 194 -4.41 25.10 14.72
N GLY A 195 -5.46 25.45 13.95
CA GLY A 195 -5.36 26.11 12.66
C GLY A 195 -4.62 27.43 12.75
N THR A 196 -5.10 28.34 13.60
CA THR A 196 -4.46 29.63 13.91
C THR A 196 -3.00 29.46 14.34
N LEU A 197 -2.71 28.58 15.32
CA LEU A 197 -1.34 28.39 15.82
C LEU A 197 -0.38 27.88 14.73
N LEU A 198 -0.82 26.95 13.88
CA LEU A 198 0.01 26.48 12.77
C LEU A 198 0.17 27.57 11.70
N THR A 199 -0.90 28.23 11.27
CA THR A 199 -0.81 29.28 10.23
C THR A 199 0.15 30.38 10.67
N HIS A 200 0.11 30.82 11.93
CA HIS A 200 1.13 31.73 12.46
C HIS A 200 2.53 31.12 12.52
N SER A 201 2.68 29.85 12.93
CA SER A 201 4.00 29.21 13.01
C SER A 201 4.66 29.04 11.64
N LEU A 202 3.88 28.83 10.58
CA LEU A 202 4.35 28.79 9.19
C LEU A 202 4.91 30.14 8.74
N ASP A 203 4.24 31.23 9.11
CA ASP A 203 4.69 32.60 8.83
C ASP A 203 5.98 32.94 9.61
N VAL A 204 5.97 32.72 10.93
CA VAL A 204 7.10 33.00 11.84
C VAL A 204 8.36 32.19 11.47
N THR A 205 8.21 30.96 10.99
CA THR A 205 9.35 30.11 10.57
C THR A 205 9.76 30.29 9.11
N GLY A 206 9.05 31.13 8.34
CA GLY A 206 9.29 31.31 6.90
C GLY A 206 8.95 30.07 6.04
N GLN A 207 8.13 29.17 6.56
CA GLN A 207 7.78 27.88 5.95
C GLN A 207 6.47 27.90 5.14
N SER A 208 5.88 29.06 4.87
CA SER A 208 4.66 29.20 4.07
C SER A 208 4.78 28.53 2.69
N ALA A 209 5.97 28.57 2.06
CA ALA A 209 6.25 27.86 0.81
C ALA A 209 6.27 26.33 0.98
N SER A 210 6.73 25.83 2.13
CA SER A 210 6.65 24.41 2.51
C SER A 210 5.21 23.94 2.77
N TYR A 211 4.28 24.87 2.99
CA TYR A 211 2.85 24.58 3.10
C TYR A 211 2.10 24.59 1.75
N ALA A 212 2.78 24.89 0.64
CA ALA A 212 2.18 24.89 -0.68
C ALA A 212 1.95 23.45 -1.20
N GLY A 213 0.74 23.17 -1.68
CA GLY A 213 0.40 21.94 -2.38
C GLY A 213 -0.34 20.89 -1.53
N PRO A 214 -0.95 19.87 -2.19
CA PRO A 214 -1.88 18.95 -1.56
C PRO A 214 -1.25 18.06 -0.48
N ILE A 215 0.03 17.73 -0.59
CA ILE A 215 0.76 16.90 0.38
C ILE A 215 1.04 17.66 1.67
N ALA A 216 1.30 18.96 1.58
CA ALA A 216 1.48 19.79 2.74
C ALA A 216 0.14 20.00 3.48
N ARG A 217 -0.94 20.24 2.72
CA ARG A 217 -2.33 20.32 3.19
C ARG A 217 -2.82 19.02 3.81
N MET A 218 -2.41 17.86 3.28
CA MET A 218 -2.56 16.54 3.91
C MET A 218 -1.97 16.52 5.31
N ILE A 219 -0.66 16.74 5.45
CA ILE A 219 0.06 16.59 6.73
C ILE A 219 -0.55 17.52 7.79
N VAL A 220 -0.97 18.72 7.38
CA VAL A 220 -1.58 19.74 8.24
C VAL A 220 -3.03 19.43 8.60
N GLY A 221 -3.92 19.17 7.64
CA GLY A 221 -5.32 18.81 7.93
C GLY A 221 -5.42 17.60 8.84
N ALA A 222 -4.45 16.70 8.70
CA ALA A 222 -4.31 15.54 9.53
C ALA A 222 -3.66 15.78 10.91
N MET A 223 -2.81 16.80 11.08
CA MET A 223 -2.46 17.29 12.42
C MET A 223 -3.68 17.92 13.11
N ILE A 224 -4.42 18.74 12.37
CA ILE A 224 -5.56 19.54 12.82
C ILE A 224 -6.69 18.67 13.30
N HIS A 225 -7.03 17.65 12.55
CA HIS A 225 -8.16 16.81 12.88
C HIS A 225 -7.88 15.91 14.07
N ASN A 226 -6.63 15.46 14.17
CA ASN A 226 -6.05 14.81 15.34
C ASN A 226 -6.05 15.69 16.62
N THR A 227 -6.35 16.98 16.56
CA THR A 227 -6.36 17.86 17.76
C THR A 227 -7.42 17.49 18.79
N ALA A 228 -8.45 16.73 18.40
CA ALA A 228 -9.54 16.33 19.29
C ALA A 228 -9.07 15.46 20.48
N SER A 229 -7.99 14.69 20.33
CA SER A 229 -7.42 13.82 21.37
C SER A 229 -6.22 14.41 22.11
N MET A 230 -5.78 15.62 21.74
CA MET A 230 -4.65 16.28 22.38
C MET A 230 -5.08 16.83 23.74
N GLN A 231 -4.56 16.24 24.81
CA GLN A 231 -4.99 16.50 26.19
C GLN A 231 -4.65 17.91 26.69
N ASP A 232 -3.63 18.56 26.11
CA ASP A 232 -3.16 19.89 26.50
C ASP A 232 -2.45 20.64 25.36
N ASP A 233 -2.10 21.91 25.66
CA ASP A 233 -1.39 22.82 24.77
C ASP A 233 0.04 22.37 24.40
N SER A 234 0.69 21.57 25.25
CA SER A 234 2.04 21.07 25.02
C SER A 234 2.04 19.94 23.98
N ALA A 235 1.04 19.06 24.05
CA ALA A 235 0.77 18.06 23.02
C ALA A 235 0.43 18.72 21.67
N LEU A 236 -0.38 19.79 21.71
CA LEU A 236 -0.71 20.58 20.53
C LEU A 236 0.52 21.23 19.89
N GLN A 237 1.32 21.97 20.66
CA GLN A 237 2.53 22.60 20.14
C GLN A 237 3.54 21.58 19.63
N SER A 238 3.73 20.45 20.33
CA SER A 238 4.60 19.36 19.88
C SER A 238 4.19 18.78 18.53
N SER A 239 2.87 18.73 18.25
CA SER A 239 2.31 18.27 16.97
C SER A 239 2.51 19.30 15.85
N ILE A 240 2.36 20.59 16.17
CA ILE A 240 2.66 21.70 15.25
C ILE A 240 4.15 21.68 14.88
N ASP A 241 5.06 21.57 15.85
CA ASP A 241 6.50 21.53 15.62
C ASP A 241 6.93 20.30 14.79
N ALA A 242 6.32 19.13 15.04
CA ALA A 242 6.53 17.93 14.23
C ALA A 242 6.03 18.12 12.79
N THR A 243 4.90 18.81 12.61
CA THR A 243 4.33 19.13 11.30
C THR A 243 5.26 20.05 10.52
N LEU A 244 5.74 21.15 11.10
CA LEU A 244 6.69 22.08 10.47
C LEU A 244 7.99 21.39 10.05
N ARG A 245 8.57 20.52 10.90
CA ARG A 245 9.75 19.71 10.52
C ARG A 245 9.49 18.85 9.29
N ARG A 246 8.31 18.24 9.17
CA ARG A 246 7.94 17.40 8.02
C ARG A 246 7.71 18.22 6.76
N LEU A 247 7.08 19.39 6.86
CA LEU A 247 6.96 20.33 5.75
C LEU A 247 8.34 20.82 5.26
N SER A 248 9.26 21.10 6.18
CA SER A 248 10.64 21.48 5.85
C SER A 248 11.38 20.40 5.05
N LEU A 249 11.21 19.12 5.40
CA LEU A 249 11.86 17.99 4.71
C LEU A 249 11.37 17.79 3.27
N LEU A 250 10.10 18.13 2.97
CA LEU A 250 9.56 18.08 1.60
C LEU A 250 10.26 19.06 0.65
N VAL A 251 10.74 20.20 1.16
CA VAL A 251 11.37 21.24 0.34
C VAL A 251 12.88 20.99 0.14
N THR A 252 13.54 20.28 1.06
CA THR A 252 15.01 20.11 1.04
C THR A 252 15.52 18.87 0.31
N GLY A 253 14.68 17.87 0.05
CA GLY A 253 14.99 16.74 -0.86
C GLY A 253 16.11 15.76 -0.42
N THR A 254 16.71 15.94 0.76
CA THR A 254 17.70 15.02 1.32
C THR A 254 17.03 13.85 2.04
N VAL A 255 16.98 12.69 1.37
CA VAL A 255 16.60 11.41 2.00
C VAL A 255 17.79 10.85 2.78
N VAL A 256 17.54 10.39 4.00
CA VAL A 256 18.48 9.58 4.78
C VAL A 256 18.07 8.13 4.64
N GLU A 257 18.93 7.30 4.05
CA GLU A 257 18.71 5.86 4.01
C GLU A 257 18.63 5.27 5.43
N ALA A 258 17.95 4.13 5.59
CA ALA A 258 18.26 3.22 6.69
C ALA A 258 19.79 3.00 6.74
N PRO A 259 20.44 3.18 7.90
CA PRO A 259 21.86 3.45 7.97
C PRO A 259 22.70 2.35 7.31
N ALA A 260 23.74 2.76 6.58
CA ALA A 260 24.68 1.88 5.90
C ALA A 260 25.19 0.79 6.86
N GLY A 261 24.69 -0.44 6.68
CA GLY A 261 24.84 -1.53 7.63
C GLY A 261 24.81 -2.89 6.95
N ALA A 262 25.50 -3.87 7.53
CA ALA A 262 25.61 -5.21 6.98
C ALA A 262 24.31 -6.00 7.13
N ARG A 263 23.89 -6.68 6.06
CA ARG A 263 22.79 -7.67 6.08
C ARG A 263 23.39 -9.07 6.25
N ASN A 264 22.91 -9.80 7.25
CA ASN A 264 23.42 -11.11 7.62
C ASN A 264 22.36 -12.19 7.36
N VAL A 265 22.69 -13.15 6.47
CA VAL A 265 21.88 -14.33 6.16
C VAL A 265 22.55 -15.56 6.78
N LEU A 266 21.77 -16.49 7.35
CA LEU A 266 22.29 -17.75 7.89
C LEU A 266 21.81 -18.97 7.10
N LEU A 267 22.72 -19.75 6.54
CA LEU A 267 22.44 -21.14 6.15
C LEU A 267 22.63 -22.03 7.37
N LEU A 268 21.54 -22.42 8.01
CA LEU A 268 21.54 -23.25 9.21
C LEU A 268 21.24 -24.70 8.82
N THR A 269 22.25 -25.56 8.90
CA THR A 269 22.23 -26.89 8.28
C THR A 269 22.24 -27.99 9.33
N ALA A 270 21.35 -28.97 9.21
CA ALA A 270 21.36 -30.17 10.04
C ALA A 270 22.72 -30.90 9.96
N ALA A 271 23.14 -31.58 11.04
CA ALA A 271 24.50 -32.12 11.15
C ALA A 271 24.82 -33.17 10.06
N ASP A 272 23.84 -34.00 9.70
CA ASP A 272 23.91 -34.98 8.61
C ASP A 272 24.03 -34.30 7.24
N GLN A 273 23.21 -33.27 6.96
CA GLN A 273 23.29 -32.47 5.74
C GLN A 273 24.61 -31.69 5.64
N MET A 274 25.20 -31.25 6.76
CA MET A 274 26.53 -30.65 6.75
C MET A 274 27.61 -31.69 6.39
N ALA A 275 27.46 -32.93 6.86
CA ALA A 275 28.38 -34.03 6.54
C ALA A 275 28.27 -34.46 5.06
N GLY A 276 27.05 -34.65 4.54
CA GLY A 276 26.82 -35.11 3.16
C GLY A 276 26.87 -34.03 2.09
N ASN A 277 26.38 -32.82 2.39
CA ASN A 277 26.21 -31.72 1.43
C ASN A 277 26.98 -30.43 1.82
N GLY A 278 27.80 -30.41 2.88
CA GLY A 278 28.45 -29.19 3.37
C GLY A 278 29.34 -28.46 2.36
N ALA A 279 29.91 -29.16 1.37
CA ALA A 279 30.62 -28.51 0.25
C ALA A 279 29.67 -27.69 -0.65
N ARG A 280 28.48 -28.21 -0.94
CA ARG A 280 27.41 -27.51 -1.67
C ARG A 280 26.88 -26.34 -0.86
N VAL A 281 26.60 -26.53 0.44
CA VAL A 281 26.11 -25.44 1.31
C VAL A 281 27.10 -24.27 1.35
N ARG A 282 28.41 -24.52 1.46
CA ARG A 282 29.44 -23.47 1.38
C ARG A 282 29.53 -22.83 -0.01
N ALA A 283 29.38 -23.61 -1.08
CA ALA A 283 29.34 -23.09 -2.44
C ALA A 283 28.09 -22.21 -2.70
N LEU A 284 26.94 -22.56 -2.12
CA LEU A 284 25.72 -21.75 -2.16
C LEU A 284 25.91 -20.44 -1.38
N ALA A 285 26.43 -20.50 -0.15
CA ALA A 285 26.71 -19.28 0.63
C ALA A 285 27.64 -18.30 -0.12
N SER A 286 28.70 -18.83 -0.76
CA SER A 286 29.60 -18.01 -1.56
C SER A 286 28.97 -17.47 -2.83
N ALA A 287 28.16 -18.27 -3.54
CA ALA A 287 27.46 -17.83 -4.75
C ALA A 287 26.43 -16.75 -4.42
N LEU A 288 25.58 -17.02 -3.43
CA LEU A 288 24.54 -16.11 -2.95
C LEU A 288 25.12 -14.78 -2.45
N SER A 289 26.19 -14.82 -1.64
CA SER A 289 26.85 -13.60 -1.16
C SER A 289 27.44 -12.77 -2.30
N ALA A 290 28.12 -13.42 -3.26
CA ALA A 290 28.67 -12.72 -4.43
C ALA A 290 27.57 -12.12 -5.31
N ASP A 291 26.46 -12.85 -5.48
CA ASP A 291 25.34 -12.47 -6.33
C ASP A 291 24.50 -11.33 -5.73
N LEU A 292 24.17 -11.37 -4.44
CA LEU A 292 23.45 -10.28 -3.74
C LEU A 292 24.26 -8.97 -3.71
N ASN A 293 25.57 -9.05 -3.47
CA ASN A 293 26.43 -7.86 -3.54
C ASN A 293 26.63 -7.39 -4.99
N GLY A 294 26.65 -8.31 -5.96
CA GLY A 294 26.76 -8.00 -7.40
C GLY A 294 25.51 -7.32 -7.98
N LEU A 295 24.32 -7.65 -7.48
CA LEU A 295 23.07 -6.98 -7.82
C LEU A 295 23.07 -5.49 -7.39
N ARG A 296 23.85 -5.11 -6.36
CA ARG A 296 23.71 -3.82 -5.64
C ARG A 296 25.03 -3.08 -5.41
N PRO A 297 25.66 -2.53 -6.46
CA PRO A 297 26.85 -1.69 -6.28
C PRO A 297 26.52 -0.41 -5.49
N GLY A 298 26.78 -0.44 -4.18
CA GLY A 298 26.50 0.67 -3.24
C GLY A 298 25.38 0.44 -2.23
N GLY A 299 24.68 -0.70 -2.30
CA GLY A 299 23.70 -1.11 -1.29
C GLY A 299 24.33 -1.64 0.01
N PRO A 300 23.53 -2.13 0.97
CA PRO A 300 24.06 -2.76 2.19
C PRO A 300 24.88 -4.01 1.84
N THR A 301 26.00 -4.22 2.54
CA THR A 301 26.85 -5.39 2.31
C THR A 301 26.18 -6.67 2.82
N TRP A 302 25.96 -7.63 1.92
CA TRP A 302 25.37 -8.92 2.24
C TRP A 302 26.43 -9.94 2.63
N THR A 303 26.27 -10.55 3.82
CA THR A 303 27.12 -11.64 4.31
C THR A 303 26.27 -12.88 4.53
N VAL A 304 26.62 -13.98 3.87
CA VAL A 304 25.97 -15.29 4.06
C VAL A 304 26.88 -16.19 4.89
N THR A 305 26.44 -16.51 6.11
CA THR A 305 27.17 -17.40 7.04
C THR A 305 26.61 -18.81 6.97
N VAL A 306 27.46 -19.82 7.18
CA VAL A 306 27.05 -21.22 7.32
C VAL A 306 27.26 -21.68 8.76
N LYS A 307 26.27 -22.31 9.39
CA LYS A 307 26.40 -22.97 10.70
C LYS A 307 25.75 -24.35 10.69
N VAL A 308 26.24 -25.23 11.56
CA VAL A 308 25.53 -26.45 11.94
C VAL A 308 24.40 -26.05 12.90
N ALA A 309 23.21 -26.57 12.66
CA ALA A 309 22.06 -26.42 13.55
C ALA A 309 22.35 -27.05 14.91
N ALA A 310 21.96 -26.37 15.99
CA ALA A 310 21.80 -27.03 17.27
C ALA A 310 20.65 -28.07 17.21
N ASP A 311 20.63 -28.96 18.20
CA ASP A 311 19.67 -30.06 18.32
C ASP A 311 18.38 -29.70 19.06
N THR A 312 18.32 -28.53 19.70
CA THR A 312 17.10 -28.00 20.34
C THR A 312 16.64 -26.69 19.73
N VAL A 313 15.32 -26.46 19.73
CA VAL A 313 14.69 -25.24 19.21
C VAL A 313 15.14 -24.00 20.00
N ALA A 314 15.29 -24.10 21.32
CA ALA A 314 15.80 -23.03 22.16
C ALA A 314 17.24 -22.62 21.78
N ALA A 315 18.12 -23.59 21.52
CA ALA A 315 19.48 -23.32 21.08
C ALA A 315 19.52 -22.73 19.65
N ILE A 316 18.69 -23.21 18.73
CA ILE A 316 18.54 -22.63 17.39
C ILE A 316 18.08 -21.17 17.45
N ARG A 317 17.08 -20.83 18.28
CA ARG A 317 16.67 -19.42 18.50
C ARG A 317 17.86 -18.55 18.90
N SER A 318 18.73 -19.05 19.76
CA SER A 318 19.97 -18.34 20.15
C SER A 318 20.93 -18.16 18.96
N GLN A 319 21.11 -19.17 18.11
CA GLN A 319 21.96 -19.08 16.90
C GLN A 319 21.47 -18.01 15.90
N LEU A 320 20.17 -17.74 15.86
CA LEU A 320 19.52 -16.82 14.91
C LEU A 320 19.55 -15.33 15.33
N ARG A 321 19.76 -15.01 16.62
CA ARG A 321 19.67 -13.65 17.21
C ARG A 321 20.47 -12.52 16.52
N SER A 322 21.47 -12.85 15.70
CA SER A 322 22.38 -11.89 15.03
C SER A 322 22.20 -11.82 13.51
N TYR A 323 21.15 -12.47 12.99
CA TYR A 323 20.84 -12.56 11.57
C TYR A 323 19.54 -11.82 11.25
N HIS A 324 19.39 -11.42 9.99
CA HIS A 324 18.17 -10.82 9.46
C HIS A 324 17.25 -11.89 8.83
N SER A 325 17.80 -13.06 8.54
CA SER A 325 17.15 -14.11 7.77
C SER A 325 17.92 -15.43 7.86
N ALA A 326 17.25 -16.55 7.61
CA ALA A 326 17.86 -17.88 7.55
C ALA A 326 17.22 -18.82 6.52
N ILE A 327 18.02 -19.77 6.04
CA ILE A 327 17.56 -20.97 5.33
C ILE A 327 17.90 -22.18 6.20
N LEU A 328 16.87 -22.95 6.59
CA LEU A 328 17.01 -24.19 7.36
C LEU A 328 17.19 -25.35 6.37
N ILE A 329 18.35 -26.02 6.41
CA ILE A 329 18.72 -27.06 5.44
C ILE A 329 18.72 -28.43 6.12
N GLY A 330 17.82 -29.32 5.69
CA GLY A 330 17.59 -30.64 6.26
C GLY A 330 16.55 -30.67 7.37
N ARG A 331 16.60 -31.75 8.17
CA ARG A 331 15.72 -32.01 9.32
C ARG A 331 16.16 -31.23 10.56
N VAL A 332 16.26 -29.91 10.43
CA VAL A 332 16.47 -28.98 11.54
C VAL A 332 15.22 -29.02 12.45
N PRO A 333 15.36 -29.13 13.78
CA PRO A 333 14.24 -28.99 14.72
C PRO A 333 13.44 -27.70 14.44
N VAL A 334 12.12 -27.75 14.54
CA VAL A 334 11.25 -26.58 14.37
C VAL A 334 10.29 -26.45 15.54
N PRO A 335 9.93 -25.22 15.95
CA PRO A 335 8.84 -25.01 16.89
C PRO A 335 7.53 -25.51 16.31
N THR A 336 6.69 -26.13 17.14
CA THR A 336 5.36 -26.60 16.76
C THR A 336 4.31 -26.20 17.79
N LYS A 337 3.05 -26.19 17.35
CA LYS A 337 1.88 -26.10 18.21
C LYS A 337 0.86 -27.07 17.63
N GLN A 338 0.40 -28.03 18.45
CA GLN A 338 -0.53 -29.08 17.99
C GLN A 338 -0.02 -29.79 16.71
N GLU A 339 1.27 -30.13 16.67
CA GLU A 339 1.97 -30.77 15.54
C GLU A 339 2.11 -29.92 14.25
N ILE A 340 1.57 -28.69 14.23
CA ILE A 340 1.73 -27.74 13.12
C ILE A 340 3.03 -26.94 13.31
N PRO A 341 3.90 -26.81 12.29
CA PRO A 341 5.15 -26.06 12.41
C PRO A 341 4.91 -24.55 12.38
N GLU A 342 5.29 -23.82 13.43
CA GLU A 342 5.10 -22.36 13.51
C GLU A 342 6.44 -21.61 13.48
N LEU A 343 6.99 -21.46 12.26
CA LEU A 343 8.28 -20.79 12.02
C LEU A 343 8.32 -19.34 12.52
N ASP A 344 7.17 -18.66 12.64
CA ASP A 344 7.03 -17.32 13.19
C ASP A 344 7.68 -17.17 14.58
N TYR A 345 7.70 -18.22 15.41
CA TYR A 345 8.34 -18.14 16.74
C TYR A 345 9.86 -18.20 16.72
N TYR A 346 10.49 -18.71 15.65
CA TYR A 346 11.92 -18.50 15.44
C TYR A 346 12.22 -17.03 15.12
N ARG A 347 11.24 -16.30 14.57
CA ARG A 347 11.41 -14.93 14.13
C ARG A 347 11.50 -13.90 15.24
N LEU A 348 11.08 -14.27 16.44
CA LEU A 348 10.85 -13.35 17.55
C LEU A 348 11.86 -13.60 18.69
N PRO A 349 13.15 -13.26 18.52
CA PRO A 349 14.22 -13.60 19.47
C PRO A 349 14.03 -13.01 20.87
N ASP A 350 13.32 -11.88 20.99
CA ASP A 350 13.19 -11.10 22.23
C ASP A 350 11.73 -10.84 22.65
N CYS A 351 10.78 -11.64 22.16
CA CYS A 351 9.38 -11.58 22.59
C CYS A 351 9.17 -12.35 23.90
N PRO A 352 8.87 -11.69 25.04
CA PRO A 352 8.69 -12.38 26.33
C PRO A 352 7.33 -13.09 26.46
N LEU A 353 6.38 -12.79 25.58
CA LEU A 353 5.05 -13.42 25.56
C LEU A 353 5.05 -14.82 24.90
N ILE A 354 6.15 -15.22 24.27
CA ILE A 354 6.31 -16.50 23.58
C ILE A 354 7.32 -17.36 24.33
N GLN A 355 6.87 -18.50 24.84
CA GLN A 355 7.72 -19.53 25.44
C GLN A 355 7.75 -20.74 24.52
N VAL A 356 8.95 -21.20 24.18
CA VAL A 356 9.16 -22.44 23.44
C VAL A 356 10.02 -23.35 24.29
N ASN A 357 9.53 -24.55 24.58
CA ASN A 357 10.25 -25.52 25.41
C ASN A 357 11.33 -26.26 24.60
N ASP A 358 12.10 -27.11 25.27
CA ASP A 358 13.20 -27.86 24.63
C ASP A 358 12.71 -28.85 23.57
N ALA A 359 11.46 -29.33 23.68
CA ALA A 359 10.80 -30.18 22.67
C ALA A 359 10.29 -29.37 21.45
N GLY A 360 10.40 -28.04 21.48
CA GLY A 360 9.90 -27.16 20.43
C GLY A 360 8.42 -26.79 20.55
N GLU A 361 7.71 -27.26 21.57
CA GLU A 361 6.30 -26.90 21.74
C GLU A 361 6.17 -25.42 22.12
N VAL A 362 5.25 -24.72 21.47
CA VAL A 362 5.02 -23.29 21.67
C VAL A 362 3.84 -23.06 22.61
N SER A 363 4.06 -22.16 23.57
CA SER A 363 3.03 -21.59 24.41
C SER A 363 3.12 -20.06 24.40
N THR A 364 1.97 -19.39 24.47
CA THR A 364 1.84 -17.93 24.42
C THR A 364 1.15 -17.42 25.68
N SER A 365 1.82 -16.58 26.45
CA SER A 365 1.28 -15.99 27.69
C SER A 365 0.71 -14.60 27.42
N GLY A 366 -0.40 -14.55 26.68
CA GLY A 366 -1.08 -13.31 26.30
C GLY A 366 -0.95 -13.00 24.81
N ASP A 367 -1.19 -11.74 24.47
CA ASP A 367 -1.57 -11.35 23.11
C ASP A 367 -0.37 -10.85 22.28
N VAL A 368 0.36 -11.79 21.66
CA VAL A 368 1.71 -11.60 21.06
C VAL A 368 1.93 -10.28 20.29
N ALA A 369 1.16 -10.00 19.23
CA ALA A 369 1.40 -8.83 18.36
C ALA A 369 0.96 -7.46 18.94
N ALA A 370 0.65 -7.39 20.24
CA ALA A 370 0.42 -6.14 20.99
C ALA A 370 1.69 -5.69 21.74
N ASP A 371 2.69 -6.56 21.85
CA ASP A 371 4.02 -6.21 22.38
C ASP A 371 4.96 -5.88 21.20
N PRO A 372 5.43 -4.64 21.04
CA PRO A 372 6.30 -4.24 19.92
C PRO A 372 7.61 -5.03 19.81
N ARG A 373 8.06 -5.68 20.89
CA ARG A 373 9.24 -6.57 20.87
C ARG A 373 8.98 -7.87 20.08
N CYS A 374 7.72 -8.19 19.86
CA CYS A 374 7.23 -9.34 19.12
C CYS A 374 6.91 -9.01 17.64
N ASN A 375 7.30 -7.83 17.15
CA ASN A 375 6.99 -7.36 15.78
C ASN A 375 8.22 -7.30 14.84
N ASN A 376 9.40 -7.80 15.25
CA ASN A 376 10.61 -7.80 14.43
C ASN A 376 10.86 -9.19 13.82
N GLY A 377 10.32 -9.45 12.62
CA GLY A 377 10.38 -10.76 11.98
C GLY A 377 11.69 -11.09 11.24
N LEU A 378 12.42 -12.11 11.69
CA LEU A 378 13.44 -12.83 10.89
C LEU A 378 12.79 -13.58 9.71
N LEU A 379 13.24 -13.40 8.46
CA LEU A 379 12.74 -14.29 7.39
C LEU A 379 13.30 -15.70 7.53
N ILE A 380 12.47 -16.74 7.35
CA ILE A 380 12.91 -18.15 7.36
C ILE A 380 12.36 -18.89 6.15
N SER A 381 13.24 -19.62 5.45
CA SER A 381 12.88 -20.61 4.45
C SER A 381 13.38 -22.01 4.84
N VAL A 382 12.73 -23.06 4.34
CA VAL A 382 13.06 -24.47 4.62
C VAL A 382 13.50 -25.18 3.34
N LEU A 383 14.56 -25.98 3.44
CA LEU A 383 15.06 -26.83 2.37
C LEU A 383 15.24 -28.26 2.89
N ARG A 384 14.20 -29.10 2.72
CA ARG A 384 14.20 -30.55 3.02
C ARG A 384 13.68 -31.36 1.85
N GLY A 385 14.07 -32.63 1.76
CA GLY A 385 13.57 -33.54 0.74
C GLY A 385 12.19 -34.13 1.08
N ARG A 386 11.67 -34.90 0.13
CA ARG A 386 10.29 -35.43 0.19
C ARG A 386 10.07 -36.45 1.30
N SER A 387 11.09 -37.23 1.68
CA SER A 387 10.99 -38.16 2.79
C SER A 387 12.33 -38.35 3.50
N ALA A 388 12.31 -39.01 4.65
CA ALA A 388 13.53 -39.40 5.36
C ALA A 388 14.56 -40.12 4.45
N ALA A 389 14.07 -40.95 3.51
CA ALA A 389 14.90 -41.72 2.61
C ALA A 389 15.45 -40.92 1.43
N SER A 390 14.78 -39.86 0.99
CA SER A 390 15.23 -39.01 -0.13
C SER A 390 15.87 -37.68 0.30
N ASP A 391 15.85 -37.33 1.59
CA ASP A 391 16.28 -36.01 2.10
C ASP A 391 17.67 -35.60 1.59
N MET A 392 18.67 -36.47 1.74
CA MET A 392 20.07 -36.19 1.35
C MET A 392 20.24 -35.94 -0.16
N SER A 393 19.52 -36.69 -1.00
CA SER A 393 19.67 -36.64 -2.46
C SER A 393 18.76 -35.57 -3.10
N ASP A 394 17.56 -35.36 -2.57
CA ASP A 394 16.67 -34.27 -2.97
C ASP A 394 17.31 -32.91 -2.62
N VAL A 395 17.79 -32.72 -1.39
CA VAL A 395 18.51 -31.49 -0.97
C VAL A 395 19.78 -31.30 -1.78
N GLY A 396 20.58 -32.35 -2.01
CA GLY A 396 21.80 -32.28 -2.81
C GLY A 396 21.55 -31.77 -4.24
N ARG A 397 20.54 -32.33 -4.93
CA ARG A 397 20.12 -31.86 -6.27
C ARG A 397 19.64 -30.42 -6.24
N LYS A 398 18.88 -30.04 -5.22
CA LYS A 398 18.29 -28.69 -5.11
C LYS A 398 19.35 -27.62 -4.84
N LEU A 399 20.33 -27.90 -3.98
CA LEU A 399 21.50 -27.05 -3.78
C LEU A 399 22.29 -26.85 -5.08
N ASP A 400 22.51 -27.91 -5.87
CA ASP A 400 23.21 -27.79 -7.16
C ASP A 400 22.44 -26.88 -8.15
N GLN A 401 21.10 -26.93 -8.16
CA GLN A 401 20.25 -26.03 -8.95
C GLN A 401 20.33 -24.56 -8.48
N MET A 402 20.28 -24.30 -7.17
CA MET A 402 20.40 -22.96 -6.59
C MET A 402 21.80 -22.35 -6.84
N ILE A 403 22.86 -23.15 -6.69
CA ILE A 403 24.23 -22.75 -7.02
C ILE A 403 24.35 -22.41 -8.51
N ALA A 404 23.74 -23.19 -9.40
CA ALA A 404 23.74 -22.92 -10.83
C ALA A 404 23.01 -21.60 -11.15
N TYR A 405 21.85 -21.36 -10.52
CA TYR A 405 21.07 -20.13 -10.65
C TYR A 405 21.86 -18.87 -10.22
N HIS A 406 22.55 -18.91 -9.07
CA HIS A 406 23.30 -17.76 -8.57
C HIS A 406 24.65 -17.54 -9.27
N LYS A 407 25.18 -18.56 -9.95
CA LYS A 407 26.40 -18.44 -10.78
C LYS A 407 26.12 -18.06 -12.23
N SER A 408 24.91 -18.31 -12.72
CA SER A 408 24.56 -18.00 -14.11
C SER A 408 24.38 -16.48 -14.27
N SER A 409 24.90 -15.96 -15.38
CA SER A 409 24.67 -14.57 -15.75
C SER A 409 23.17 -14.31 -15.95
N SER A 410 22.74 -13.06 -15.72
CA SER A 410 21.38 -12.61 -16.04
C SER A 410 20.98 -12.91 -17.48
N ALA A 411 21.94 -12.88 -18.42
CA ALA A 411 21.77 -13.23 -19.83
C ALA A 411 21.47 -14.73 -20.06
N THR A 412 22.14 -15.64 -19.36
CA THR A 412 21.85 -17.10 -19.44
C THR A 412 20.51 -17.48 -18.83
N ASN A 413 19.97 -16.64 -17.94
CA ASN A 413 18.65 -16.80 -17.35
C ASN A 413 17.52 -16.24 -18.24
N MET A 414 17.85 -15.56 -19.37
CA MET A 414 16.87 -15.04 -20.33
C MET A 414 16.10 -16.10 -21.14
N SER A 415 16.57 -17.34 -21.18
CA SER A 415 15.93 -18.42 -21.96
C SER A 415 14.68 -18.99 -21.29
N TRP A 416 14.28 -18.43 -20.16
CA TRP A 416 13.17 -18.90 -19.35
C TRP A 416 11.86 -18.24 -19.77
N GLY A 417 10.77 -19.02 -19.79
CA GLY A 417 9.49 -18.59 -20.34
C GLY A 417 8.91 -17.42 -19.56
N ARG A 418 8.85 -16.23 -20.20
CA ARG A 418 8.21 -15.02 -19.67
C ARG A 418 6.68 -15.15 -19.63
N ARG A 419 6.18 -16.19 -18.96
CA ARG A 419 4.76 -16.50 -18.81
C ARG A 419 4.45 -16.70 -17.34
N LEU A 420 3.35 -16.07 -16.96
CA LEU A 420 2.75 -16.17 -15.65
C LEU A 420 1.39 -16.83 -15.85
N PHE A 421 1.16 -17.94 -15.17
CA PHE A 421 -0.13 -18.61 -15.14
C PHE A 421 -0.66 -18.56 -13.71
N TYR A 422 -1.96 -18.32 -13.55
CA TYR A 422 -2.61 -18.39 -12.25
C TYR A 422 -4.00 -19.00 -12.40
N VAL A 423 -4.35 -20.00 -11.58
CA VAL A 423 -5.65 -20.66 -11.65
C VAL A 423 -6.51 -20.31 -10.44
N GLN A 424 -7.67 -19.70 -10.69
CA GLN A 424 -8.73 -19.62 -9.67
C GLN A 424 -9.45 -20.97 -9.64
N ALA A 425 -9.11 -21.79 -8.66
CA ALA A 425 -9.48 -23.19 -8.61
C ALA A 425 -10.39 -23.56 -7.43
N GLY A 426 -10.50 -22.72 -6.40
CA GLY A 426 -11.54 -22.84 -5.37
C GLY A 426 -12.87 -22.20 -5.79
N TRP A 427 -13.96 -22.67 -5.19
CA TRP A 427 -15.18 -21.89 -5.00
C TRP A 427 -15.26 -21.46 -3.53
N PHE A 428 -15.77 -20.26 -3.27
CA PHE A 428 -15.80 -19.64 -1.94
C PHE A 428 -17.14 -18.97 -1.63
N GLY A 429 -18.23 -19.40 -2.28
CA GLY A 429 -19.61 -18.92 -2.06
C GLY A 429 -19.96 -17.51 -2.56
N GLY A 430 -18.98 -16.68 -2.92
CA GLY A 430 -19.19 -15.29 -3.35
C GLY A 430 -19.71 -15.12 -4.80
N PRO A 431 -20.41 -14.01 -5.10
CA PRO A 431 -20.85 -13.68 -6.45
C PRO A 431 -19.68 -13.30 -7.38
N SER A 432 -19.83 -13.56 -8.68
CA SER A 432 -18.79 -13.40 -9.72
C SER A 432 -18.30 -11.96 -9.96
N VAL A 433 -18.84 -10.96 -9.28
CA VAL A 433 -18.47 -9.54 -9.46
C VAL A 433 -17.03 -9.24 -9.05
N HIS A 434 -16.44 -9.98 -8.11
CA HIS A 434 -15.04 -9.79 -7.68
C HIS A 434 -14.00 -10.18 -8.75
N MET A 435 -14.39 -10.95 -9.77
CA MET A 435 -13.47 -11.46 -10.80
C MET A 435 -13.00 -10.36 -11.76
N VAL A 436 -13.87 -9.40 -12.10
CA VAL A 436 -13.51 -8.27 -12.96
C VAL A 436 -12.47 -7.39 -12.27
N ASP A 437 -12.59 -7.20 -10.95
CA ASP A 437 -11.63 -6.43 -10.16
C ASP A 437 -10.28 -7.15 -10.00
N GLN A 438 -10.28 -8.49 -9.90
CA GLN A 438 -9.06 -9.30 -9.96
C GLN A 438 -8.39 -9.19 -11.35
N MET A 439 -9.13 -9.37 -12.45
CA MET A 439 -8.57 -9.23 -13.81
C MET A 439 -8.07 -7.81 -14.11
N ASN A 440 -8.74 -6.78 -13.60
CA ASN A 440 -8.27 -5.39 -13.68
C ASN A 440 -7.01 -5.17 -12.82
N ALA A 441 -6.90 -5.83 -11.66
CA ALA A 441 -5.69 -5.85 -10.86
C ALA A 441 -4.51 -6.49 -11.61
N TRP A 442 -4.72 -7.56 -12.37
CA TRP A 442 -3.70 -8.13 -13.28
C TRP A 442 -3.31 -7.15 -14.39
N ALA A 443 -4.29 -6.60 -15.11
CA ALA A 443 -4.06 -5.80 -16.30
C ALA A 443 -3.31 -4.48 -16.06
N GLY A 444 -3.40 -3.90 -14.86
CA GLY A 444 -2.70 -2.67 -14.49
C GLY A 444 -1.30 -2.85 -13.85
N SER A 445 -0.91 -4.07 -13.47
CA SER A 445 0.17 -4.27 -12.48
C SER A 445 1.44 -4.96 -12.96
N THR A 446 1.50 -5.56 -14.15
CA THR A 446 2.62 -6.46 -14.52
C THR A 446 3.37 -6.10 -15.80
N MET A 447 4.67 -6.44 -15.86
CA MET A 447 5.47 -6.47 -17.10
C MET A 447 5.03 -7.54 -18.11
N PHE A 448 4.24 -8.53 -17.69
CA PHE A 448 3.78 -9.56 -18.61
C PHE A 448 2.80 -8.90 -19.60
N PRO A 449 3.06 -8.98 -20.91
CA PRO A 449 2.04 -8.56 -21.87
C PRO A 449 0.79 -9.43 -21.66
N GLN A 450 -0.39 -8.91 -22.00
CA GLN A 450 -1.65 -9.53 -21.61
C GLN A 450 -1.87 -10.96 -22.18
N ASP A 451 -1.13 -11.33 -23.22
CA ASP A 451 -1.07 -12.67 -23.83
C ASP A 451 -0.10 -13.64 -23.13
N ALA A 452 0.72 -13.15 -22.20
CA ALA A 452 1.63 -13.92 -21.35
C ALA A 452 1.06 -14.19 -19.94
N ILE A 453 -0.12 -13.64 -19.63
CA ILE A 453 -0.91 -13.94 -18.44
C ILE A 453 -2.04 -14.88 -18.84
N SER A 454 -2.17 -16.01 -18.16
CA SER A 454 -3.34 -16.88 -18.32
C SER A 454 -4.04 -17.08 -16.98
N TYR A 455 -5.33 -16.76 -16.96
CA TYR A 455 -6.21 -16.82 -15.80
C TYR A 455 -7.47 -17.64 -16.14
N PRO A 456 -7.39 -18.97 -16.20
CA PRO A 456 -8.56 -19.82 -16.39
C PRO A 456 -9.44 -19.82 -15.14
N ASP A 457 -10.49 -19.01 -15.21
CA ASP A 457 -11.53 -18.83 -14.20
C ASP A 457 -12.82 -19.60 -14.54
N ALA A 458 -13.07 -19.86 -15.82
CA ALA A 458 -14.19 -20.64 -16.32
C ALA A 458 -13.81 -22.12 -16.60
N GLY A 459 -14.83 -22.98 -16.61
CA GLY A 459 -14.68 -24.41 -16.87
C GLY A 459 -14.81 -25.28 -15.61
N SER A 460 -14.86 -26.59 -15.80
CA SER A 460 -15.03 -27.57 -14.72
C SER A 460 -13.81 -27.67 -13.81
N SER A 461 -13.99 -28.29 -12.65
CA SER A 461 -12.92 -28.66 -11.71
C SER A 461 -11.74 -29.35 -12.41
N VAL A 462 -12.05 -30.27 -13.34
CA VAL A 462 -11.09 -30.99 -14.19
C VAL A 462 -10.32 -30.05 -15.12
N GLN A 463 -10.99 -29.08 -15.76
CA GLN A 463 -10.33 -28.13 -16.65
C GLN A 463 -9.39 -27.18 -15.89
N ARG A 464 -9.80 -26.72 -14.70
CA ARG A 464 -8.97 -25.91 -13.79
C ARG A 464 -7.74 -26.70 -13.29
N ARG A 465 -7.93 -27.97 -12.89
CA ARG A 465 -6.83 -28.89 -12.56
C ARG A 465 -5.85 -29.04 -13.71
N ASP A 466 -6.34 -29.37 -14.88
CA ASP A 466 -5.49 -29.65 -16.05
C ASP A 466 -4.73 -28.40 -16.49
N ALA A 467 -5.33 -27.21 -16.36
CA ALA A 467 -4.65 -25.94 -16.60
C ALA A 467 -3.52 -25.64 -15.60
N PHE A 468 -3.71 -25.94 -14.30
CA PHE A 468 -2.64 -25.80 -13.31
C PHE A 468 -1.49 -26.80 -13.57
N VAL A 469 -1.83 -28.05 -13.88
CA VAL A 469 -0.85 -29.09 -14.24
C VAL A 469 -0.09 -28.71 -15.51
N ASP A 470 -0.76 -28.20 -16.53
CA ASP A 470 -0.14 -27.68 -17.76
C ASP A 470 0.89 -26.57 -17.44
N CYS A 471 0.54 -25.64 -16.55
CA CYS A 471 1.47 -24.59 -16.15
C CYS A 471 2.78 -25.18 -15.59
N ILE A 472 2.66 -26.07 -14.59
CA ILE A 472 3.84 -26.55 -13.86
C ILE A 472 4.75 -27.42 -14.74
N ILE A 473 4.24 -28.05 -15.80
CA ILE A 473 5.02 -28.90 -16.71
C ILE A 473 5.57 -28.19 -17.95
N HIS A 474 5.03 -27.05 -18.39
CA HIS A 474 5.44 -26.37 -19.64
C HIS A 474 6.42 -25.19 -19.47
N GLY A 475 7.19 -25.16 -18.38
CA GLY A 475 8.35 -24.26 -18.24
C GLY A 475 8.00 -22.78 -18.05
N ASN A 476 6.79 -22.50 -17.55
CA ASN A 476 6.38 -21.15 -17.14
C ASN A 476 7.27 -20.66 -15.99
N GLU A 477 7.48 -19.34 -15.88
CA GLU A 477 8.30 -18.80 -14.80
C GLU A 477 7.59 -18.92 -13.44
N ILE A 478 6.27 -18.71 -13.45
CA ILE A 478 5.40 -18.68 -12.28
C ILE A 478 4.14 -19.49 -12.57
N CYS A 479 3.77 -20.38 -11.64
CA CYS A 479 2.45 -20.98 -11.55
C CYS A 479 1.82 -20.63 -10.20
N GLY A 480 0.63 -20.04 -10.20
CA GLY A 480 -0.16 -19.83 -9.00
C GLY A 480 -1.48 -20.60 -9.02
N ALA A 481 -2.00 -20.91 -7.84
CA ALA A 481 -3.38 -21.35 -7.68
C ALA A 481 -3.96 -20.93 -6.33
N ASN A 482 -5.22 -20.50 -6.35
CA ASN A 482 -6.05 -20.29 -5.17
C ASN A 482 -7.11 -21.39 -5.12
N LEU A 483 -7.04 -22.27 -4.11
CA LEU A 483 -7.85 -23.48 -4.01
C LEU A 483 -7.86 -24.09 -2.60
N HIS A 484 -8.83 -24.98 -2.34
CA HIS A 484 -8.81 -25.82 -1.14
C HIS A 484 -7.69 -26.85 -1.23
N GLY A 485 -7.20 -27.29 -0.08
CA GLY A 485 -6.07 -28.22 -0.04
C GLY A 485 -5.76 -28.72 1.35
N ALA A 486 -4.86 -29.70 1.37
CA ALA A 486 -4.31 -30.29 2.57
C ALA A 486 -2.82 -30.58 2.34
N PRO A 487 -2.06 -31.07 3.35
CA PRO A 487 -0.65 -31.35 3.17
C PRO A 487 -0.31 -32.27 1.99
N LEU A 488 -1.21 -33.17 1.56
CA LEU A 488 -0.95 -34.17 0.50
C LEU A 488 -1.81 -34.03 -0.76
N GLU A 489 -2.73 -33.05 -0.83
CA GLU A 489 -3.64 -32.91 -1.98
C GLU A 489 -4.03 -31.45 -2.24
N LEU A 490 -4.36 -31.17 -3.50
CA LEU A 490 -5.05 -29.95 -3.92
C LEU A 490 -6.45 -30.32 -4.40
N GLN A 491 -7.43 -29.49 -4.07
CA GLN A 491 -8.85 -29.73 -4.35
C GLN A 491 -9.35 -28.62 -5.29
N PHE A 492 -9.56 -29.00 -6.55
CA PHE A 492 -10.05 -28.11 -7.60
C PHE A 492 -11.57 -28.20 -7.66
N GLU A 493 -12.21 -27.08 -7.89
CA GLU A 493 -13.67 -26.93 -7.95
C GLU A 493 -14.08 -26.23 -9.24
N GLY A 494 -15.27 -26.56 -9.77
CA GLY A 494 -15.90 -25.87 -10.89
C GLY A 494 -16.81 -24.73 -10.42
N PRO A 495 -17.66 -24.18 -11.30
CA PRO A 495 -18.61 -23.13 -10.94
C PRO A 495 -19.60 -23.66 -9.89
N GLY A 496 -19.73 -22.95 -8.77
CA GLY A 496 -20.67 -23.29 -7.71
C GLY A 496 -21.96 -22.47 -7.76
N THR A 497 -22.81 -22.68 -6.77
CA THR A 497 -24.01 -21.86 -6.54
C THR A 497 -23.66 -20.72 -5.56
N PRO A 498 -24.13 -19.48 -5.78
CA PRO A 498 -24.00 -18.41 -4.78
C PRO A 498 -24.47 -18.86 -3.39
N ASP A 499 -23.83 -18.35 -2.35
CA ASP A 499 -24.06 -18.68 -0.93
C ASP A 499 -23.75 -20.14 -0.52
N VAL A 500 -23.35 -21.01 -1.45
CA VAL A 500 -22.84 -22.36 -1.14
C VAL A 500 -21.31 -22.33 -1.15
N PHE A 501 -20.68 -22.66 -0.02
CA PHE A 501 -19.22 -22.53 0.12
C PHE A 501 -18.42 -23.44 -0.83
N TYR A 502 -18.87 -24.68 -1.05
CA TYR A 502 -18.24 -25.66 -1.95
C TYR A 502 -19.04 -25.86 -3.24
N SER A 503 -18.35 -26.03 -4.36
CA SER A 503 -18.95 -26.46 -5.61
C SER A 503 -19.36 -27.93 -5.57
N SER A 504 -20.42 -28.29 -6.31
CA SER A 504 -20.77 -29.70 -6.56
C SER A 504 -19.90 -30.37 -7.64
N ASP A 505 -19.15 -29.58 -8.42
CA ASP A 505 -18.14 -30.05 -9.35
C ASP A 505 -16.76 -29.90 -8.70
N MET A 506 -16.09 -31.02 -8.41
CA MET A 506 -14.90 -31.05 -7.58
C MET A 506 -13.99 -32.23 -7.93
N VAL A 507 -12.67 -32.02 -7.93
CA VAL A 507 -11.66 -33.06 -8.15
C VAL A 507 -10.42 -32.85 -7.27
N SER A 508 -10.05 -33.86 -6.49
CA SER A 508 -8.75 -33.90 -5.81
C SER A 508 -7.62 -34.26 -6.77
N TRP A 509 -6.41 -33.77 -6.49
CA TRP A 509 -5.19 -34.07 -7.21
C TRP A 509 -4.00 -34.19 -6.26
N HIS A 510 -3.17 -35.21 -6.45
CA HIS A 510 -1.97 -35.43 -5.63
C HIS A 510 -0.71 -35.12 -6.46
N PRO A 511 0.24 -34.32 -5.95
CA PRO A 511 1.52 -34.10 -6.64
C PRO A 511 2.37 -35.37 -6.83
N ALA A 512 2.03 -36.45 -6.12
CA ALA A 512 2.61 -37.79 -6.32
C ALA A 512 2.22 -38.41 -7.69
N ASP A 513 1.13 -37.94 -8.31
CA ASP A 513 0.68 -38.38 -9.64
C ASP A 513 1.56 -37.81 -10.78
N LEU A 514 2.43 -36.83 -10.48
CA LEU A 514 3.37 -36.27 -11.44
C LEU A 514 4.54 -37.22 -11.71
N VAL A 515 4.84 -37.41 -13.00
CA VAL A 515 6.06 -38.08 -13.44
C VAL A 515 7.30 -37.40 -12.85
N ALA A 516 8.31 -38.20 -12.48
CA ALA A 516 9.54 -37.70 -11.89
C ALA A 516 10.25 -36.69 -12.80
N GLY A 517 10.51 -35.49 -12.30
CA GLY A 517 11.13 -34.39 -13.05
C GLY A 517 10.17 -33.58 -13.93
N ALA A 518 8.86 -33.82 -13.85
CA ALA A 518 7.88 -33.13 -14.69
C ALA A 518 7.73 -31.63 -14.36
N VAL A 519 8.04 -31.18 -13.13
CA VAL A 519 7.90 -29.76 -12.77
C VAL A 519 8.99 -28.94 -13.47
N GLN A 520 8.61 -28.19 -14.49
CA GLN A 520 9.49 -27.27 -15.20
C GLN A 520 9.33 -25.82 -14.72
N ALA A 521 8.23 -25.50 -14.02
CA ALA A 521 8.04 -24.18 -13.42
C ALA A 521 9.09 -23.88 -12.34
N LYS A 522 9.52 -22.62 -12.25
CA LYS A 522 10.55 -22.16 -11.30
C LYS A 522 9.98 -21.74 -9.96
N TYR A 523 8.88 -21.00 -9.98
CA TYR A 523 8.17 -20.56 -8.79
C TYR A 523 6.73 -21.09 -8.80
N ILE A 524 6.30 -21.60 -7.65
CA ILE A 524 4.93 -22.05 -7.45
C ILE A 524 4.35 -21.43 -6.17
N THR A 525 3.27 -20.65 -6.29
CA THR A 525 2.48 -20.18 -5.13
C THR A 525 1.20 -20.99 -5.02
N LEU A 526 0.89 -21.40 -3.78
CA LEU A 526 -0.32 -22.11 -3.43
C LEU A 526 -1.02 -21.36 -2.32
N ASP A 527 -2.01 -20.56 -2.69
CA ASP A 527 -2.86 -19.87 -1.74
C ASP A 527 -3.92 -20.88 -1.27
N SER A 528 -3.46 -21.78 -0.38
CA SER A 528 -4.18 -23.00 0.01
C SER A 528 -3.70 -23.59 1.35
N CYS A 529 -4.66 -24.12 2.13
CA CYS A 529 -4.51 -24.71 3.45
C CYS A 529 -3.47 -25.84 3.54
N GLY A 530 -2.55 -25.77 4.50
CA GLY A 530 -1.66 -26.87 4.87
C GLY A 530 -0.66 -27.36 3.80
N THR A 531 -0.70 -26.84 2.57
CA THR A 531 0.11 -27.27 1.43
C THR A 531 1.63 -27.12 1.66
N GLN A 532 2.02 -26.22 2.57
CA GLN A 532 3.41 -26.03 3.01
C GLN A 532 3.69 -26.64 4.39
N ASN A 533 2.85 -27.54 4.92
CA ASN A 533 3.18 -28.30 6.12
C ASN A 533 4.32 -29.28 5.82
N PHE A 534 5.54 -28.76 5.87
CA PHE A 534 6.76 -29.47 5.55
C PHE A 534 7.14 -30.53 6.59
N LEU A 535 6.43 -30.66 7.72
CA LEU A 535 6.64 -31.80 8.62
C LEU A 535 6.12 -33.11 8.03
N VAL A 536 5.05 -33.03 7.23
CA VAL A 536 4.46 -34.17 6.52
C VAL A 536 5.38 -34.57 5.35
N ASP A 537 5.83 -35.83 5.35
CA ASP A 537 6.57 -36.39 4.22
C ASP A 537 5.69 -36.36 2.96
N GLN A 538 6.29 -35.98 1.83
CA GLN A 538 5.65 -35.71 0.54
C GLN A 538 4.66 -34.54 0.49
N SER A 539 4.74 -33.59 1.44
CA SER A 539 3.82 -32.44 1.40
C SER A 539 3.83 -31.69 0.06
N VAL A 540 2.69 -31.13 -0.35
CA VAL A 540 2.50 -30.56 -1.69
C VAL A 540 3.64 -29.61 -2.09
N GLY A 541 3.96 -28.63 -1.24
CA GLY A 541 5.05 -27.68 -1.44
C GLY A 541 6.43 -28.33 -1.56
N THR A 542 6.69 -29.37 -0.75
CA THR A 542 7.96 -30.13 -0.75
C THR A 542 8.08 -30.99 -2.02
N THR A 543 7.00 -31.67 -2.40
CA THR A 543 6.97 -32.54 -3.58
C THR A 543 7.14 -31.73 -4.85
N LEU A 544 6.43 -30.61 -4.99
CA LEU A 544 6.58 -29.72 -6.14
C LEU A 544 7.99 -29.10 -6.22
N LEU A 545 8.56 -28.66 -5.08
CA LEU A 545 9.94 -28.18 -5.03
C LEU A 545 10.94 -29.24 -5.51
N MET A 546 10.81 -30.49 -5.05
CA MET A 546 11.80 -31.54 -5.32
C MET A 546 11.59 -32.32 -6.62
N ASN A 547 10.45 -32.14 -7.29
CA ASN A 547 10.06 -32.88 -8.51
C ASN A 547 10.43 -32.18 -9.84
N GLY A 548 11.52 -31.40 -9.86
CA GLY A 548 12.06 -30.82 -11.10
C GLY A 548 12.84 -29.53 -10.88
N ASN A 549 12.52 -28.51 -11.68
CA ASN A 549 13.23 -27.23 -11.80
C ASN A 549 12.74 -26.13 -10.85
N ALA A 550 11.68 -26.38 -10.07
CA ALA A 550 11.20 -25.42 -9.06
C ALA A 550 12.34 -25.04 -8.10
N LEU A 551 12.60 -23.75 -7.95
CA LEU A 551 13.61 -23.22 -7.01
C LEU A 551 12.97 -22.79 -5.70
N LEU A 552 11.65 -22.52 -5.73
CA LEU A 552 10.90 -21.96 -4.63
C LEU A 552 9.43 -22.37 -4.70
N THR A 553 8.85 -22.76 -3.57
CA THR A 553 7.39 -22.89 -3.40
C THR A 553 6.90 -22.09 -2.18
N ARG A 554 5.71 -21.51 -2.30
CA ARG A 554 5.03 -20.70 -1.27
C ARG A 554 3.63 -21.24 -0.99
N GLY A 555 3.11 -21.00 0.20
CA GLY A 555 1.76 -21.36 0.64
C GLY A 555 1.68 -21.43 2.15
N PHE A 556 0.75 -22.19 2.72
CA PHE A 556 0.47 -22.15 4.16
C PHE A 556 0.78 -23.46 4.89
N VAL A 557 1.33 -23.39 6.11
CA VAL A 557 1.60 -24.56 6.97
C VAL A 557 0.36 -25.11 7.66
N GLU A 558 -0.69 -24.29 7.79
CA GLU A 558 -1.90 -24.61 8.56
C GLU A 558 -3.17 -24.36 7.71
N PRO A 559 -4.36 -24.78 8.17
CA PRO A 559 -5.63 -24.35 7.62
C PRO A 559 -5.85 -22.84 7.82
N THR A 560 -5.88 -22.08 6.72
CA THR A 560 -5.99 -20.62 6.74
C THR A 560 -7.27 -20.17 6.03
N TRP A 561 -7.93 -19.14 6.56
CA TRP A 561 -9.18 -18.59 6.03
C TRP A 561 -8.93 -17.53 4.97
N ILE A 562 -8.19 -17.90 3.92
CA ILE A 562 -7.78 -16.98 2.86
C ILE A 562 -9.02 -16.32 2.24
N SER A 563 -8.98 -15.00 2.15
CA SER A 563 -10.03 -14.21 1.51
C SER A 563 -9.71 -14.01 0.02
N ASN A 564 -10.72 -13.73 -0.81
CA ASN A 564 -10.56 -13.71 -2.28
C ASN A 564 -9.59 -12.61 -2.78
N THR A 565 -9.38 -11.55 -1.99
CA THR A 565 -8.39 -10.49 -2.23
C THR A 565 -6.97 -10.89 -1.84
N ALA A 566 -6.75 -11.85 -0.96
CA ALA A 566 -5.40 -12.24 -0.53
C ALA A 566 -4.55 -12.69 -1.74
N GLU A 567 -5.17 -13.41 -2.69
CA GLU A 567 -4.62 -13.71 -4.00
C GLU A 567 -4.22 -12.44 -4.76
N ALA A 568 -5.14 -11.47 -4.92
CA ALA A 568 -4.82 -10.17 -5.52
C ALA A 568 -3.68 -9.47 -4.75
N ASP A 569 -3.56 -9.74 -3.45
CA ASP A 569 -2.54 -9.22 -2.55
C ASP A 569 -1.25 -10.05 -2.46
N VAL A 570 -1.17 -11.12 -3.23
CA VAL A 570 0.08 -11.79 -3.64
C VAL A 570 0.44 -11.31 -5.04
N ILE A 571 -0.53 -11.32 -5.95
CA ILE A 571 -0.33 -11.07 -7.38
C ILE A 571 0.20 -9.69 -7.67
N ARG A 572 -0.53 -8.67 -7.24
CA ARG A 572 -0.13 -7.27 -7.39
C ARG A 572 1.32 -7.14 -6.89
N ASN A 573 1.62 -7.89 -5.85
CA ASN A 573 2.16 -7.40 -4.60
C ASN A 573 3.54 -7.97 -4.31
N GLU A 574 3.69 -9.26 -4.52
CA GLU A 574 4.98 -9.92 -4.53
C GLU A 574 5.55 -9.80 -5.95
N TYR A 575 4.74 -10.03 -7.00
CA TYR A 575 5.25 -10.05 -8.39
C TYR A 575 5.72 -8.73 -8.94
N GLY A 576 5.04 -7.60 -8.72
CA GLY A 576 5.56 -6.30 -9.18
C GLY A 576 6.98 -6.02 -8.64
N LEU A 577 7.29 -6.54 -7.46
CA LEU A 577 8.54 -6.24 -6.78
C LEU A 577 9.64 -7.23 -7.17
N LEU A 578 9.29 -8.50 -7.36
CA LEU A 578 10.16 -9.49 -7.99
C LEU A 578 10.53 -9.10 -9.43
N GLN A 579 9.59 -8.51 -10.18
CA GLN A 579 9.76 -8.01 -11.56
C GLN A 579 10.85 -6.93 -11.66
N ASN A 580 10.87 -5.99 -10.72
CA ASN A 580 11.90 -4.96 -10.63
C ASN A 580 13.29 -5.51 -10.20
N GLY A 581 13.41 -6.81 -9.87
CA GLY A 581 14.66 -7.45 -9.42
C GLY A 581 14.72 -7.81 -7.93
N ALA A 582 13.62 -7.69 -7.18
CA ALA A 582 13.62 -8.10 -5.76
C ALA A 582 13.85 -9.60 -5.62
N THR A 583 14.46 -9.96 -4.50
CA THR A 583 14.42 -11.34 -4.02
C THR A 583 13.04 -11.65 -3.44
N PHE A 584 12.64 -12.92 -3.39
CA PHE A 584 11.44 -13.31 -2.64
C PHE A 584 11.55 -13.00 -1.15
N ALA A 585 12.75 -13.02 -0.60
CA ALA A 585 13.03 -12.70 0.79
C ALA A 585 12.60 -11.27 1.14
N GLU A 586 12.89 -10.36 0.24
CA GLU A 586 12.49 -8.96 0.33
C GLU A 586 11.03 -8.81 -0.08
N ALA A 587 10.57 -9.55 -1.10
CA ALA A 587 9.19 -9.56 -1.53
C ALA A 587 8.19 -9.92 -0.40
N LEU A 588 8.66 -10.69 0.58
CA LEU A 588 7.90 -11.24 1.70
C LEU A 588 8.27 -10.67 3.08
N SER A 589 9.28 -9.80 3.15
CA SER A 589 9.67 -9.14 4.41
C SER A 589 8.53 -8.27 4.96
N GLY A 590 8.30 -8.34 6.28
CA GLY A 590 7.23 -7.60 6.98
C GLY A 590 5.80 -8.01 6.60
N ARG A 591 5.62 -9.16 5.91
CA ARG A 591 4.31 -9.63 5.42
C ARG A 591 3.89 -11.01 5.88
N LEU A 592 4.85 -11.83 6.28
CA LEU A 592 4.55 -13.13 6.88
C LEU A 592 4.22 -13.02 8.38
N ASP A 593 4.27 -11.83 8.96
CA ASP A 593 4.04 -11.57 10.39
C ASP A 593 2.57 -11.83 10.75
N ASN A 594 2.33 -12.81 11.65
CA ASN A 594 1.01 -13.34 12.01
C ASN A 594 0.32 -14.13 10.88
N SER A 595 1.09 -14.73 9.96
CA SER A 595 0.57 -15.64 8.94
C SER A 595 1.27 -16.98 9.01
N SER A 596 0.52 -18.07 8.79
CA SER A 596 1.08 -19.38 8.48
C SER A 596 1.73 -19.47 7.08
N GLY A 597 2.00 -18.33 6.44
CA GLY A 597 2.72 -18.26 5.18
C GLY A 597 4.16 -18.76 5.34
N SER A 598 4.50 -19.78 4.54
CA SER A 598 5.78 -20.47 4.58
C SER A 598 6.39 -20.57 3.19
N ILE A 599 7.73 -20.62 3.17
CA ILE A 599 8.54 -20.62 1.97
C ILE A 599 9.45 -21.85 2.02
N GLN A 600 9.40 -22.69 0.99
CA GLN A 600 10.37 -23.76 0.80
C GLN A 600 11.27 -23.50 -0.41
N GLY A 601 12.58 -23.62 -0.23
CA GLY A 601 13.58 -23.42 -1.28
C GLY A 601 14.50 -22.23 -1.03
N ASP A 602 14.78 -21.45 -2.08
CA ASP A 602 15.70 -20.32 -2.03
C ASP A 602 14.94 -19.00 -2.15
N PRO A 603 14.78 -18.25 -1.03
CA PRO A 603 14.07 -16.98 -1.05
C PRO A 603 14.89 -15.87 -1.72
N TYR A 604 16.16 -16.09 -2.07
CA TYR A 604 17.01 -15.08 -2.70
C TYR A 604 17.04 -15.12 -4.23
N ILE A 605 16.25 -16.00 -4.85
CA ILE A 605 16.03 -15.93 -6.29
C ILE A 605 15.30 -14.62 -6.66
N THR A 606 15.68 -14.07 -7.81
CA THR A 606 15.13 -12.87 -8.44
C THR A 606 14.51 -13.24 -9.79
N MET A 607 13.60 -12.44 -10.34
CA MET A 607 13.22 -12.63 -11.76
C MET A 607 14.37 -12.16 -12.63
N ARG A 608 14.98 -13.07 -13.40
CA ARG A 608 16.21 -12.80 -14.16
C ARG A 608 15.99 -12.90 -15.68
N PRO A 609 16.54 -11.96 -16.46
CA PRO A 609 17.34 -10.82 -16.03
C PRO A 609 16.46 -9.78 -15.30
N ALA A 610 16.97 -9.23 -14.19
CA ALA A 610 16.58 -7.87 -13.84
C ALA A 610 16.86 -7.04 -15.11
N PRO A 611 15.83 -6.39 -15.70
CA PRO A 611 15.92 -5.90 -17.07
C PRO A 611 17.16 -5.02 -17.22
N GLY A 612 18.07 -5.40 -18.14
CA GLY A 612 19.41 -4.82 -18.27
C GLY A 612 19.44 -3.36 -18.76
N GLY A 613 18.32 -2.65 -18.64
CA GLY A 613 18.26 -1.21 -18.70
C GLY A 613 18.72 -0.58 -17.37
N PRO A 614 19.15 0.69 -17.39
CA PRO A 614 19.50 1.40 -16.16
C PRO A 614 18.40 1.42 -15.11
N GLN A 615 18.80 1.15 -13.86
CA GLN A 615 17.94 1.01 -12.68
C GLN A 615 16.82 2.07 -12.58
N PRO A 616 15.57 1.69 -12.24
CA PRO A 616 14.48 2.63 -12.05
C PRO A 616 14.79 3.56 -10.88
N LYS A 617 14.90 4.86 -11.16
CA LYS A 617 15.07 5.89 -10.13
C LYS A 617 13.71 6.36 -9.69
N LEU A 618 13.20 5.79 -8.60
CA LEU A 618 11.99 6.29 -7.97
C LEU A 618 12.22 7.69 -7.41
N VAL A 619 11.33 8.59 -7.82
CA VAL A 619 11.24 9.95 -7.35
C VAL A 619 9.81 10.16 -6.84
N ILE A 620 9.62 10.22 -5.51
CA ILE A 620 8.30 10.50 -4.92
C ILE A 620 8.16 12.02 -4.79
N ASP A 621 7.16 12.58 -5.45
CA ASP A 621 6.80 14.01 -5.47
C ASP A 621 8.01 14.93 -5.71
N GLY A 622 8.85 14.55 -6.69
CA GLY A 622 10.07 15.28 -7.05
C GLY A 622 11.32 14.94 -6.23
N THR A 623 11.18 14.22 -5.11
CA THR A 623 12.30 13.81 -4.24
C THR A 623 12.86 12.45 -4.62
N HIS A 624 14.17 12.37 -4.84
CA HIS A 624 14.88 11.13 -5.14
C HIS A 624 14.91 10.18 -3.93
N VAL A 625 14.29 9.01 -4.05
CA VAL A 625 14.31 7.98 -3.01
C VAL A 625 15.40 6.97 -3.32
N ASN A 626 16.66 7.41 -3.13
CA ASN A 626 17.79 6.47 -3.14
C ASN A 626 17.80 5.77 -1.78
N SER A 627 17.28 4.54 -1.80
CA SER A 627 17.37 3.43 -0.84
C SER A 627 17.16 3.65 0.68
N GLY A 628 16.86 2.53 1.36
CA GLY A 628 16.64 2.50 2.80
C GLY A 628 15.23 2.91 3.26
N VAL A 629 14.93 2.56 4.51
CA VAL A 629 13.59 2.74 5.11
C VAL A 629 13.33 4.21 5.41
N SER A 630 12.29 4.77 4.79
CA SER A 630 11.85 6.15 5.00
C SER A 630 10.41 6.16 5.52
N ALA A 631 10.19 6.68 6.73
CA ALA A 631 8.85 6.73 7.34
C ALA A 631 8.16 8.06 7.04
N TYR A 632 6.95 7.99 6.47
CA TYR A 632 6.15 9.12 6.00
C TYR A 632 4.77 9.11 6.67
N SER A 633 4.64 9.42 7.97
CA SER A 633 3.34 9.27 8.67
C SER A 633 2.17 10.03 8.01
N ILE A 634 1.33 9.34 7.25
CA ILE A 634 0.06 9.89 6.79
C ILE A 634 -0.85 9.86 8.01
N ASN A 635 -0.79 10.91 8.82
CA ASN A 635 -1.90 11.18 9.71
C ASN A 635 -3.16 11.13 8.81
N LEU A 636 -4.14 10.30 9.15
CA LEU A 636 -5.46 10.42 8.56
C LEU A 636 -6.32 11.08 9.63
N PRO A 637 -7.05 12.13 9.28
CA PRO A 637 -8.17 12.60 10.05
C PRO A 637 -9.03 11.46 10.60
N ASP A 638 -8.94 11.27 11.92
CA ASP A 638 -9.87 10.67 12.89
C ASP A 638 -11.25 10.35 12.28
N SER A 639 -11.44 9.29 11.48
CA SER A 639 -12.60 9.21 10.56
C SER A 639 -13.94 9.04 11.29
N VAL A 640 -14.45 10.14 11.81
CA VAL A 640 -15.59 10.27 12.68
C VAL A 640 -16.37 11.48 12.20
N ASN A 641 -16.94 11.31 11.02
CA ASN A 641 -18.37 11.28 10.70
C ASN A 641 -18.56 10.73 9.27
N GLY A 642 -17.47 10.37 8.57
CA GLY A 642 -17.45 9.64 7.30
C GLY A 642 -16.81 10.45 6.15
N SER A 643 -15.76 11.22 6.45
CA SER A 643 -14.98 11.96 5.45
C SER A 643 -14.13 11.05 4.57
N ARG A 644 -14.50 11.00 3.28
CA ARG A 644 -13.73 10.39 2.20
C ARG A 644 -12.56 11.28 1.78
N LEU A 645 -11.65 11.51 2.72
CA LEU A 645 -10.52 12.41 2.57
C LEU A 645 -9.51 11.87 1.55
N ALA A 646 -9.40 12.55 0.39
CA ALA A 646 -8.66 12.09 -0.78
C ALA A 646 -7.20 12.60 -0.79
N HIS A 647 -6.22 11.74 -0.50
CA HIS A 647 -4.81 12.12 -0.53
C HIS A 647 -4.07 11.60 -1.74
N ILE A 648 -3.34 12.47 -2.44
CA ILE A 648 -2.63 12.14 -3.69
C ILE A 648 -1.12 12.15 -3.46
N ILE A 649 -0.45 11.04 -3.79
CA ILE A 649 1.01 10.88 -3.76
C ILE A 649 1.49 10.64 -5.20
N THR A 650 2.46 11.41 -5.68
CA THR A 650 3.02 11.21 -7.02
C THR A 650 4.31 10.42 -6.95
N TYR A 651 4.40 9.39 -7.78
CA TYR A 651 5.58 8.56 -7.96
C TYR A 651 6.09 8.81 -9.38
N SER A 652 7.39 8.96 -9.58
CA SER A 652 7.97 9.25 -10.89
C SER A 652 9.13 8.30 -11.16
N ASN A 653 9.20 7.73 -12.35
CA ASN A 653 10.33 6.90 -12.76
C ASN A 653 11.31 7.73 -13.59
N ARG A 654 12.44 8.09 -12.99
CA ARG A 654 13.55 8.78 -13.66
C ARG A 654 14.73 7.86 -14.00
N GLY A 655 14.51 6.55 -13.91
CA GLY A 655 15.43 5.56 -14.46
C GLY A 655 15.07 5.23 -15.90
N ASN A 656 15.66 4.14 -16.40
CA ASN A 656 15.60 3.79 -17.82
C ASN A 656 15.09 2.35 -18.04
N ALA A 657 14.65 1.69 -16.97
CA ALA A 657 13.80 0.50 -16.95
C ALA A 657 12.48 0.84 -16.25
N ASP A 658 11.43 0.04 -16.44
CA ASP A 658 10.12 0.22 -15.79
C ASP A 658 10.25 0.15 -14.24
N LEU A 659 9.34 0.81 -13.53
CA LEU A 659 9.30 0.91 -12.07
C LEU A 659 7.95 0.43 -11.56
N HIS A 660 7.90 -0.75 -10.94
CA HIS A 660 6.70 -1.27 -10.30
C HIS A 660 6.62 -0.85 -8.83
N LEU A 661 5.43 -0.53 -8.31
CA LEU A 661 5.25 0.00 -6.95
C LEU A 661 4.14 -0.74 -6.19
N ARG A 662 4.38 -1.04 -4.90
CA ARG A 662 3.39 -1.64 -3.98
C ARG A 662 2.90 -0.64 -2.95
N ILE A 663 1.60 -0.41 -2.96
CA ILE A 663 0.96 0.57 -2.09
C ILE A 663 -0.06 -0.14 -1.21
N GLY A 664 0.31 -0.41 0.05
CA GLY A 664 -0.47 -1.29 0.91
C GLY A 664 -0.95 -0.70 2.22
N VAL A 665 -2.00 -1.33 2.74
CA VAL A 665 -2.44 -1.17 4.12
C VAL A 665 -2.06 -2.45 4.86
N ALA A 666 -1.25 -2.34 5.92
CA ALA A 666 -0.85 -3.49 6.71
C ALA A 666 -1.81 -3.59 7.92
N PRO A 667 -2.47 -4.75 8.16
CA PRO A 667 -3.36 -4.90 9.31
C PRO A 667 -2.57 -5.11 10.61
N THR A 668 -1.84 -4.09 11.04
CA THR A 668 -1.23 -4.05 12.37
C THR A 668 -2.28 -3.72 13.42
N ARG A 669 -2.20 -4.36 14.59
CA ARG A 669 -3.23 -4.24 15.63
C ARG A 669 -3.49 -2.80 16.05
N ILE A 670 -4.77 -2.44 16.07
CA ILE A 670 -5.29 -1.33 16.86
C ILE A 670 -5.16 -1.73 18.33
N SER A 671 -4.04 -1.37 18.96
CA SER A 671 -3.88 -1.45 20.41
C SER A 671 -4.49 -0.19 21.02
N VAL A 672 -5.70 -0.31 21.55
CA VAL A 672 -6.29 0.75 22.39
C VAL A 672 -5.71 0.60 23.79
N ASP A 673 -4.97 1.61 24.26
CA ASP A 673 -4.41 1.60 25.61
C ASP A 673 -5.54 1.80 26.65
N MET A 674 -5.94 0.72 27.33
CA MET A 674 -7.08 0.70 28.26
C MET A 674 -6.79 0.04 29.62
N GLY A 675 -5.57 0.19 30.15
CA GLY A 675 -5.29 0.18 31.61
C GLY A 675 -5.51 -1.09 32.46
N ASP A 676 -6.21 -2.13 32.00
CA ASP A 676 -6.38 -3.41 32.69
C ASP A 676 -6.42 -4.59 31.70
N SER A 677 -6.09 -5.79 32.20
CA SER A 677 -5.76 -6.98 31.41
C SER A 677 -6.87 -8.04 31.39
N ARG A 678 -7.17 -8.53 30.17
CA ARG A 678 -7.78 -9.83 29.74
C ARG A 678 -9.01 -9.65 28.84
N GLY A 679 -8.89 -10.03 27.57
CA GLY A 679 -10.03 -10.22 26.66
C GLY A 679 -9.60 -10.31 25.19
N TYR A 680 -10.16 -11.25 24.43
CA TYR A 680 -9.85 -11.49 23.01
C TYR A 680 -11.17 -11.53 22.22
N GLN A 681 -11.42 -10.58 21.33
CA GLN A 681 -12.47 -10.69 20.31
C GLN A 681 -12.20 -9.78 19.10
N ARG A 682 -12.77 -10.14 17.95
CA ARG A 682 -12.31 -9.74 16.60
C ARG A 682 -13.23 -8.73 15.89
N ILE A 683 -13.95 -7.92 16.68
CA ILE A 683 -14.78 -6.77 16.27
C ILE A 683 -14.55 -5.72 17.36
N GLY A 684 -14.73 -4.42 17.07
CA GLY A 684 -15.00 -3.45 18.14
C GLY A 684 -16.17 -3.95 18.99
N SER A 685 -16.19 -3.70 20.30
CA SER A 685 -17.26 -4.20 21.19
C SER A 685 -18.65 -3.57 20.93
N ASP A 686 -18.79 -2.80 19.85
CA ASP A 686 -19.97 -2.08 19.38
C ASP A 686 -20.49 -2.52 17.98
N GLY A 687 -19.66 -3.11 17.10
CA GLY A 687 -20.06 -3.66 15.80
C GLY A 687 -19.78 -2.83 14.53
N SER A 688 -18.84 -1.86 14.57
CA SER A 688 -18.55 -0.95 13.44
C SER A 688 -17.53 -1.48 12.39
N VAL A 689 -17.60 -1.00 11.13
CA VAL A 689 -16.76 -1.43 9.99
C VAL A 689 -16.23 -0.24 9.17
N PHE A 690 -14.98 -0.33 8.68
CA PHE A 690 -14.26 0.70 7.91
C PHE A 690 -13.91 0.23 6.48
N TYR A 691 -13.76 1.16 5.54
CA TYR A 691 -13.47 0.93 4.11
C TYR A 691 -12.42 1.91 3.56
N THR A 692 -11.76 1.58 2.45
CA THR A 692 -10.76 2.45 1.79
C THR A 692 -10.88 2.45 0.25
N ASP A 693 -10.98 3.63 -0.38
CA ASP A 693 -11.01 3.77 -1.86
C ASP A 693 -9.62 4.18 -2.39
N PHE A 694 -9.28 3.77 -3.62
CA PHE A 694 -8.04 4.19 -4.27
C PHE A 694 -8.11 4.48 -5.78
N VAL A 695 -7.34 5.47 -6.28
CA VAL A 695 -7.32 5.85 -7.72
C VAL A 695 -5.92 6.22 -8.20
N GLN A 696 -5.47 5.64 -9.32
CA GLN A 696 -4.19 5.90 -9.98
C GLN A 696 -4.35 6.77 -11.25
N THR A 697 -3.41 7.67 -11.51
CA THR A 697 -3.39 8.52 -12.71
C THR A 697 -1.97 8.68 -13.24
N PHE A 698 -1.69 8.21 -14.45
CA PHE A 698 -0.38 8.26 -15.09
C PHE A 698 -0.16 9.56 -15.89
N SER A 699 1.10 9.91 -16.13
CA SER A 699 1.50 11.14 -16.82
C SER A 699 1.22 11.15 -18.33
N ASP A 700 0.77 10.04 -18.90
CA ASP A 700 0.19 9.98 -20.26
C ASP A 700 -1.32 10.28 -20.27
N GLY A 701 -1.92 10.54 -19.11
CA GLY A 701 -3.35 10.79 -18.93
C GLY A 701 -4.20 9.55 -18.72
N SER A 702 -3.62 8.33 -18.71
CA SER A 702 -4.36 7.12 -18.37
C SER A 702 -4.69 7.08 -16.87
N VAL A 703 -5.89 6.60 -16.53
CA VAL A 703 -6.41 6.53 -15.15
C VAL A 703 -6.81 5.10 -14.86
N LEU A 704 -6.30 4.55 -13.75
CA LEU A 704 -6.68 3.24 -13.22
C LEU A 704 -7.35 3.44 -11.87
N ALA A 705 -8.68 3.51 -11.87
CA ALA A 705 -9.46 3.55 -10.63
C ALA A 705 -9.71 2.12 -10.14
N TYR A 706 -9.32 1.82 -8.90
CA TYR A 706 -9.74 0.58 -8.24
C TYR A 706 -11.03 0.89 -7.47
N PRO A 707 -12.14 0.14 -7.70
CA PRO A 707 -13.31 0.28 -6.86
C PRO A 707 -12.98 -0.03 -5.40
N SER A 708 -13.80 0.49 -4.48
CA SER A 708 -13.64 0.35 -3.04
C SER A 708 -13.36 -1.09 -2.64
N ILE A 709 -12.13 -1.36 -2.20
CA ILE A 709 -11.77 -2.68 -1.67
C ILE A 709 -12.39 -2.73 -0.27
N GLU A 710 -13.40 -3.58 -0.07
CA GLU A 710 -13.74 -4.02 1.28
C GLU A 710 -12.45 -4.59 1.87
N THR A 711 -12.05 -4.12 3.06
CA THR A 711 -10.81 -4.57 3.70
C THR A 711 -10.98 -5.98 4.24
N GLU A 712 -11.04 -6.93 3.31
CA GLU A 712 -10.89 -8.35 3.56
C GLU A 712 -9.58 -8.58 4.34
N THR A 713 -9.63 -9.57 5.22
CA THR A 713 -8.80 -9.74 6.42
C THR A 713 -7.29 -10.00 6.18
N TYR A 714 -6.78 -9.84 4.95
CA TYR A 714 -5.49 -10.39 4.49
C TYR A 714 -4.52 -9.43 3.76
N GLY A 715 -4.82 -8.13 3.68
CA GLY A 715 -3.77 -7.11 3.41
C GLY A 715 -3.72 -6.50 2.01
N GLY A 716 -4.84 -5.89 1.60
CA GLY A 716 -5.01 -5.05 0.42
C GLY A 716 -3.79 -4.19 0.05
N ALA A 717 -3.17 -4.42 -1.11
CA ALA A 717 -2.23 -3.46 -1.67
C ALA A 717 -2.25 -3.34 -3.21
N MET A 718 -2.24 -2.09 -3.67
CA MET A 718 -2.34 -1.62 -5.04
C MET A 718 -1.01 -1.63 -5.80
N HIS A 719 -1.10 -1.78 -7.12
CA HIS A 719 0.07 -1.84 -7.99
C HIS A 719 0.02 -0.97 -9.22
N ALA A 720 1.19 -0.50 -9.61
CA ALA A 720 1.38 0.34 -10.77
C ALA A 720 2.76 0.15 -11.39
N THR A 721 2.81 0.13 -12.71
CA THR A 721 4.04 0.15 -13.50
C THR A 721 4.24 1.53 -14.10
N ILE A 722 5.28 2.24 -13.67
CA ILE A 722 5.66 3.55 -14.22
C ILE A 722 6.82 3.36 -15.19
N LYS A 723 6.61 3.63 -16.48
CA LYS A 723 7.67 3.49 -17.50
C LYS A 723 8.74 4.60 -17.37
N PRO A 724 9.95 4.43 -17.93
CA PRO A 724 10.97 5.47 -17.99
C PRO A 724 10.41 6.84 -18.42
N GLY A 725 10.60 7.85 -17.57
CA GLY A 725 10.12 9.21 -17.79
C GLY A 725 8.63 9.45 -17.47
N GLN A 726 7.85 8.41 -17.17
CA GLN A 726 6.48 8.57 -16.69
C GLN A 726 6.43 8.93 -15.19
N SER A 727 5.25 9.38 -14.77
CA SER A 727 4.85 9.51 -13.37
C SER A 727 3.45 8.95 -13.17
N MET A 728 3.10 8.61 -11.94
CA MET A 728 1.77 8.17 -11.51
C MET A 728 1.41 8.83 -10.19
N ALA A 729 0.23 9.46 -10.12
CA ALA A 729 -0.39 9.95 -8.90
C ALA A 729 -1.35 8.89 -8.32
N VAL A 730 -1.36 8.71 -6.99
CA VAL A 730 -2.20 7.72 -6.28
C VAL A 730 -3.01 8.37 -5.17
N THR A 731 -4.33 8.23 -5.27
CA THR A 731 -5.35 8.80 -4.38
C THR A 731 -5.78 7.77 -3.33
N TYR A 732 -5.90 8.13 -2.04
CA TYR A 732 -6.39 7.30 -0.92
C TYR A 732 -7.62 7.95 -0.28
N ARG A 733 -8.70 7.22 0.10
CA ARG A 733 -9.85 7.75 0.89
C ARG A 733 -10.34 6.75 1.93
N MET A 734 -10.80 7.18 3.11
CA MET A 734 -11.47 6.31 4.11
C MET A 734 -12.99 6.52 4.17
N LYS A 735 -13.73 5.50 4.66
CA LYS A 735 -15.18 5.55 4.93
C LYS A 735 -15.52 4.61 6.10
N VAL A 736 -16.58 4.91 6.87
CA VAL A 736 -17.09 4.07 7.97
C VAL A 736 -18.58 3.81 7.73
N ASP A 737 -19.05 2.58 7.90
CA ASP A 737 -20.49 2.25 7.87
C ASP A 737 -20.99 1.75 9.23
N GLY A 738 -22.21 2.16 9.59
CA GLY A 738 -22.91 1.61 10.76
C GLY A 738 -23.35 2.59 11.85
N GLY A 739 -24.08 3.67 11.50
CA GLY A 739 -25.21 4.21 12.28
C GLY A 739 -25.01 4.83 13.69
N SER A 740 -23.95 4.51 14.43
CA SER A 740 -23.65 5.04 15.76
C SER A 740 -22.23 5.58 15.81
N ALA A 741 -22.07 6.82 16.27
CA ALA A 741 -20.76 7.41 16.54
C ALA A 741 -19.92 6.47 17.42
N PRO A 742 -18.62 6.26 17.11
CA PRO A 742 -17.70 5.64 18.03
C PRO A 742 -17.85 6.26 19.42
N VAL A 743 -17.95 5.40 20.43
CA VAL A 743 -18.34 5.78 21.80
C VAL A 743 -17.30 6.72 22.46
N LYS A 744 -16.13 6.90 21.83
CA LYS A 744 -15.10 7.89 22.14
C LYS A 744 -14.45 8.39 20.84
N ALA A 745 -14.11 9.68 20.78
CA ALA A 745 -13.13 10.20 19.82
C ALA A 745 -11.71 9.76 20.25
N GLY A 746 -10.83 9.45 19.30
CA GLY A 746 -9.50 8.89 19.59
C GLY A 746 -8.63 8.77 18.35
N GLN A 747 -7.51 9.53 18.35
CA GLN A 747 -6.65 9.87 17.21
C GLN A 747 -6.31 8.66 16.33
N TYR A 748 -6.76 8.59 15.08
CA TYR A 748 -6.32 7.56 14.13
C TYR A 748 -5.05 8.00 13.35
N VAL A 749 -3.88 7.95 13.99
CA VAL A 749 -2.58 8.24 13.32
C VAL A 749 -2.17 7.04 12.46
N TRP A 750 -1.88 7.23 11.16
CA TRP A 750 -1.31 6.15 10.32
C TRP A 750 0.16 6.42 9.96
N ASP A 751 1.07 5.60 10.46
CA ASP A 751 2.48 5.67 10.07
C ASP A 751 2.66 4.97 8.71
N MET A 752 2.90 5.70 7.61
CA MET A 752 3.23 5.11 6.31
C MET A 752 4.73 4.79 6.27
N VAL A 753 5.12 3.58 6.63
CA VAL A 753 6.51 3.11 6.54
C VAL A 753 6.78 2.71 5.09
N ASN A 754 7.70 3.40 4.42
CA ASN A 754 8.24 2.99 3.13
C ASN A 754 9.51 2.16 3.36
N THR A 755 9.39 0.83 3.32
CA THR A 755 10.56 -0.05 3.24
C THR A 755 10.96 -0.23 1.78
N SER A 756 12.03 0.46 1.38
CA SER A 756 12.78 0.05 0.20
C SER A 756 13.78 -1.02 0.59
N ASP A 757 13.46 -2.25 0.20
CA ASP A 757 14.26 -3.42 0.55
C ASP A 757 15.53 -3.52 -0.30
N ASP A 758 15.55 -2.87 -1.48
CA ASP A 758 16.71 -2.73 -2.36
C ASP A 758 16.52 -1.66 -3.46
N PRO A 759 17.49 -0.74 -3.67
CA PRO A 759 17.45 0.22 -4.79
C PRO A 759 17.57 -0.45 -6.18
N ALA A 760 18.18 -1.63 -6.27
CA ALA A 760 18.28 -2.44 -7.47
C ALA A 760 17.07 -3.37 -7.71
N SER A 761 16.08 -3.35 -6.80
CA SER A 761 14.87 -4.17 -6.85
C SER A 761 13.60 -3.39 -7.11
N GLY A 762 13.69 -2.06 -7.32
CA GLY A 762 12.55 -1.14 -7.42
C GLY A 762 11.48 -1.26 -6.31
N ARG A 763 11.74 -2.01 -5.23
CA ARG A 763 10.76 -2.25 -4.17
C ARG A 763 10.63 -1.02 -3.29
N VAL A 764 9.40 -0.55 -3.22
CA VAL A 764 8.85 0.29 -2.17
C VAL A 764 7.64 -0.48 -1.65
N THR A 765 7.74 -0.95 -0.40
CA THR A 765 6.56 -1.40 0.35
C THR A 765 6.13 -0.26 1.23
N ILE A 766 4.91 0.21 0.99
CA ILE A 766 4.18 1.06 1.91
C ILE A 766 3.37 0.17 2.86
N SER A 767 3.62 0.34 4.17
CA SER A 767 2.83 -0.22 5.27
C SER A 767 2.25 0.92 6.10
N LEU A 768 0.93 1.00 6.19
CA LEU A 768 0.20 2.01 6.98
C LEU A 768 -0.15 1.46 8.37
N MET A 769 0.44 2.02 9.43
CA MET A 769 0.30 1.56 10.81
C MET A 769 -0.66 2.46 11.60
N ALA A 770 -1.93 2.06 11.73
CA ALA A 770 -2.91 2.79 12.54
C ALA A 770 -2.63 2.67 14.05
N ARG A 771 -2.47 3.79 14.75
CA ARG A 771 -2.51 3.87 16.22
C ARG A 771 -3.69 4.72 16.62
N VAL A 772 -4.54 4.16 17.51
CA VAL A 772 -5.61 4.90 18.18
C VAL A 772 -5.08 5.42 19.52
N ARG A 773 -5.15 6.74 19.73
CA ARG A 773 -4.81 7.41 20.99
C ARG A 773 -6.03 8.01 21.67
#